data_AF-A0A9E1GRT5-F1
#
_entry.id   AF-A0A9E1GRT5-F1
#
_cell.length_a   1.000
_cell.length_b   1.000
_cell.length_c   1.000
_cell.angle_alpha   90.00
_cell.angle_beta   90.00
_cell.angle_gamma   90.00
#
_symmetry.space_group_name_H-M   'P 1'
#
loop_
_entity.id
_entity.type
_entity.pdbx_description
1 polymer ?
#
loop_
_entity_poly.entity_id
_entity_poly.type
_entity_poly.pdbx_seq_one_letter_code
_entity_poly.pdbx_strand_id
1 'polypeptide(L)'
;MVKKIKKFLKKAGSNRTAILSLCFLGFAAALVARLFSLQIVHGEDYADNFEVQITRTRTLESTRGNFYDRNGKAITKNELTSSVVLEDNGTYDSTKERVLSLNSEIYRLAKLIEANGDTLDQHDFQIVVDENGNYALTGSEGTNRNRFRADMYGKRTVDELNAEQKASSADTLIAYLSGPERFGLDAYSENEDYAYTAEDFEEYGLPYTVDESGKAVLNLTKQERLQIIIVRYQLSLTSYQKYLPVTVASDVSNETVAAVSENQDAFQGVSIQQDSIRVYNDGIYFSSLIGYTGSASATELDDLNAQYAEQHPEEKEDRYSTNAVVGKTGLEQYMELTLQGTDGQEEVVVNNVGKVLDILEDSTVEPQQGNDVTLSIDYDLQITTYKILEQKIAGIVLTNLVNAKTVEIPEDGGSDDIRIPIYDVYNALIENNTIDIGHFDEADAGATEQKAYSRFQQKQQEVLADLTEEMNGSSPEAYNDLDEEMQEYQSFIVNDLLGDTMGILSSTAINSDDETYQAWNRGTISMREYLLYAASQNWIDVSQLTTDDAYLDSAEVYQRLTELVMERLASSTDFSKKLYHYMLLEDRLSGTDICNIMYEQNLLTKEDEDYTNFVSGRLSAYDLIRNKINKLEITPAQLALDPCSGSAVITDPNSGAILACVSYPGYDNNRIANQTDTEYWAKINMDASGPLYNKATQQRTAPGSTYKPLIAVAGLMEGVVDDNTIINCDGLFGEDLFDENDQIHCHNLSGHGDLDIRGAIQNSCNVYFCTIAYELGLDENGTFSTVRSQEMLDKYASMFKMNEKSGIEISEAEPRVSDTLPIPSAIGQGTHNYTTTQLARYVTTLANEGTIYNLSLLQKVTDPDGNEVDMGEGFGPEVIGTMDDVPQSVWDDVHVGMRNVIRVTNANFFADSPVELYGKTGTAQEDRTRANHGLFIGFAHYETNSDIAMAVRIPNGYSSTNAVSAAKDIIDYYYGLRQVDEILTGSADTQGVTTVAGAD
;
A
#
# COMPACT_ATOMS: atom_id res chain seq x y z
N MET A 1 12.55 81.01 57.73
CA MET A 1 11.53 80.25 56.96
C MET A 1 10.61 79.42 57.87
N VAL A 2 11.15 78.65 58.82
CA VAL A 2 10.39 77.80 59.77
C VAL A 2 9.34 78.56 60.62
N LYS A 3 9.60 79.79 61.08
CA LYS A 3 8.59 80.61 61.80
C LYS A 3 7.41 81.05 60.93
N LYS A 4 7.60 81.26 59.61
CA LYS A 4 6.52 81.62 58.67
C LYS A 4 5.64 80.41 58.36
N ILE A 5 6.24 79.23 58.19
CA ILE A 5 5.52 77.96 58.00
C ILE A 5 4.68 77.61 59.23
N LYS A 6 5.23 77.75 60.45
CA LYS A 6 4.46 77.54 61.70
C LYS A 6 3.26 78.49 61.83
N LYS A 7 3.38 79.75 61.41
CA LYS A 7 2.29 80.74 61.48
C LYS A 7 1.20 80.48 60.43
N PHE A 8 1.58 79.99 59.25
CA PHE A 8 0.64 79.55 58.21
C PHE A 8 -0.13 78.30 58.64
N LEU A 9 0.55 77.27 59.16
CA LEU A 9 -0.07 76.05 59.68
C LEU A 9 -1.04 76.32 60.85
N LYS A 10 -0.70 77.24 61.76
CA LYS A 10 -1.58 77.63 62.88
C LYS A 10 -2.83 78.40 62.43
N LYS A 11 -2.76 79.12 61.29
CA LYS A 11 -3.90 79.84 60.68
C LYS A 11 -4.75 78.93 59.79
N ALA A 12 -4.14 77.93 59.16
CA ALA A 12 -4.85 76.86 58.45
C ALA A 12 -5.66 75.97 59.43
N GLY A 13 -5.12 75.71 60.64
CA GLY A 13 -5.78 74.92 61.68
C GLY A 13 -7.10 75.48 62.24
N SER A 14 -7.41 76.77 62.04
CA SER A 14 -8.65 77.40 62.53
C SER A 14 -9.75 77.50 61.46
N ASN A 15 -9.46 77.14 60.20
CA ASN A 15 -10.42 77.21 59.10
C ASN A 15 -10.55 75.85 58.41
N ARG A 16 -11.68 75.17 58.67
CA ARG A 16 -11.90 73.78 58.21
C ARG A 16 -11.71 73.62 56.69
N THR A 17 -12.04 74.64 55.90
CA THR A 17 -11.86 74.63 54.43
C THR A 17 -10.40 74.64 53.99
N ALA A 18 -9.49 75.28 54.73
CA ALA A 18 -8.07 75.31 54.41
C ALA A 18 -7.40 73.95 54.71
N ILE A 19 -7.81 73.29 55.79
CA ILE A 19 -7.37 71.91 56.09
C ILE A 19 -7.90 70.95 55.04
N LEU A 20 -9.19 71.06 54.67
CA LEU A 20 -9.79 70.24 53.62
C LEU A 20 -9.04 70.40 52.28
N SER A 21 -8.71 71.64 51.90
CA SER A 21 -7.98 71.93 50.66
C SER A 21 -6.57 71.33 50.66
N LEU A 22 -5.88 71.35 51.81
CA LEU A 22 -4.58 70.70 51.98
C LEU A 22 -4.68 69.17 51.92
N CYS A 23 -5.74 68.58 52.49
CA CYS A 23 -6.02 67.15 52.35
C CYS A 23 -6.33 66.78 50.90
N PHE A 24 -7.15 67.57 50.18
CA PHE A 24 -7.43 67.35 48.76
C PHE A 24 -6.18 67.49 47.89
N LEU A 25 -5.30 68.47 48.17
CA LEU A 25 -4.00 68.58 47.50
C LEU A 25 -3.08 67.39 47.81
N GLY A 26 -3.10 66.89 49.05
CA GLY A 26 -2.38 65.69 49.44
C GLY A 26 -2.88 64.43 48.72
N PHE A 27 -4.20 64.25 48.63
CA PHE A 27 -4.80 63.16 47.86
C PHE A 27 -4.54 63.30 46.36
N ALA A 28 -4.64 64.50 45.80
CA ALA A 28 -4.32 64.75 44.40
C ALA A 28 -2.84 64.45 44.10
N ALA A 29 -1.92 64.87 44.98
CA ALA A 29 -0.50 64.55 44.85
C ALA A 29 -0.23 63.04 44.97
N ALA A 30 -0.92 62.33 45.87
CA ALA A 30 -0.82 60.88 45.99
C ALA A 30 -1.35 60.16 44.73
N LEU A 31 -2.46 60.65 44.15
CA LEU A 31 -3.00 60.13 42.89
C LEU A 31 -2.06 60.40 41.72
N VAL A 32 -1.47 61.59 41.61
CA VAL A 32 -0.48 61.91 40.57
C VAL A 32 0.79 61.07 40.75
N ALA A 33 1.27 60.89 41.97
CA ALA A 33 2.41 60.01 42.24
C ALA A 33 2.11 58.55 41.91
N ARG A 34 0.88 58.09 42.19
CA ARG A 34 0.44 56.74 41.82
C ARG A 34 0.29 56.58 40.31
N LEU A 35 -0.24 57.58 39.61
CA LEU A 35 -0.36 57.61 38.15
C LEU A 35 1.03 57.59 37.51
N PHE A 36 1.98 58.38 38.02
CA PHE A 36 3.37 58.38 37.57
C PHE A 36 4.04 57.01 37.80
N SER A 37 3.80 56.39 38.97
CA SER A 37 4.30 55.03 39.24
C SER A 37 3.71 54.00 38.27
N LEU A 38 2.42 54.05 37.97
CA LEU A 38 1.77 53.10 37.07
C LEU A 38 2.13 53.30 35.59
N GLN A 39 2.25 54.55 35.15
CA GLN A 39 2.41 54.88 33.73
C GLN A 39 3.87 55.05 33.31
N ILE A 40 4.75 55.49 34.21
CA ILE A 40 6.16 55.79 33.89
C ILE A 40 7.10 54.77 34.53
N VAL A 41 6.88 54.41 35.81
CA VAL A 41 7.80 53.50 36.52
C VAL A 41 7.55 52.03 36.18
N HIS A 42 6.28 51.64 36.06
CA HIS A 42 5.86 50.28 35.71
C HIS A 42 5.17 50.21 34.34
N GLY A 43 5.19 51.29 33.56
CA GLY A 43 4.49 51.36 32.28
C GLY A 43 5.04 50.36 31.27
N GLU A 44 6.37 50.25 31.20
CA GLU A 44 7.09 49.28 30.37
C GLU A 44 6.77 47.85 30.82
N ASP A 45 6.92 47.53 32.11
CA ASP A 45 6.51 46.23 32.67
C ASP A 45 5.05 45.84 32.33
N TYR A 46 4.12 46.79 32.32
CA TYR A 46 2.71 46.53 31.97
C TYR A 46 2.48 46.41 30.46
N ALA A 47 3.25 47.13 29.64
CA ALA A 47 3.22 46.99 28.19
C ALA A 47 3.79 45.63 27.78
N ASP A 48 4.95 45.25 28.31
CA ASP A 48 5.58 43.95 28.03
C ASP A 48 4.69 42.79 28.49
N ASN A 49 4.07 42.89 29.68
CA ASN A 49 3.11 41.86 30.14
C ASN A 49 1.84 41.83 29.29
N PHE A 50 1.41 42.95 28.73
CA PHE A 50 0.26 43.01 27.83
C PHE A 50 0.62 42.42 26.46
N GLU A 51 1.82 42.72 25.94
CA GLU A 51 2.39 42.18 24.72
C GLU A 51 2.52 40.66 24.83
N VAL A 52 3.12 40.13 25.90
CA VAL A 52 3.15 38.68 26.18
C VAL A 52 1.75 38.04 26.25
N GLN A 53 0.73 38.79 26.71
CA GLN A 53 -0.66 38.27 26.71
C GLN A 53 -1.29 38.20 25.33
N ILE A 54 -0.88 39.06 24.40
CA ILE A 54 -1.39 39.16 23.04
C ILE A 54 -0.49 38.50 21.99
N THR A 55 0.76 38.18 22.31
CA THR A 55 1.68 37.48 21.40
C THR A 55 1.41 35.97 21.40
N ARG A 56 1.38 35.36 20.22
CA ARG A 56 1.22 33.91 20.01
C ARG A 56 2.29 33.42 19.05
N THR A 57 2.85 32.26 19.30
CA THR A 57 3.77 31.60 18.38
C THR A 57 2.96 30.87 17.31
N ARG A 58 3.35 31.05 16.05
CA ARG A 58 2.85 30.32 14.89
C ARG A 58 4.01 29.53 14.28
N THR A 59 3.80 28.25 14.06
CA THR A 59 4.78 27.37 13.39
C THR A 59 4.76 27.63 11.89
N LEU A 60 5.95 27.65 11.28
CA LEU A 60 6.15 27.67 9.84
C LEU A 60 6.61 26.27 9.42
N GLU A 61 5.77 25.55 8.70
CA GLU A 61 6.05 24.16 8.32
C GLU A 61 7.32 24.07 7.45
N SER A 62 8.13 23.06 7.72
CA SER A 62 9.33 22.76 6.95
C SER A 62 9.09 21.73 5.84
N THR A 63 10.05 21.63 4.92
CA THR A 63 10.01 20.66 3.82
C THR A 63 10.96 19.50 4.07
N ARG A 64 10.59 18.30 3.62
CA ARG A 64 11.43 17.11 3.77
C ARG A 64 12.67 17.15 2.86
N GLY A 65 13.70 16.39 3.19
CA GLY A 65 14.78 16.07 2.27
C GLY A 65 14.30 15.33 1.02
N ASN A 66 14.98 15.50 -0.10
CA ASN A 66 14.65 14.88 -1.39
C ASN A 66 15.41 13.56 -1.57
N PHE A 67 14.86 12.65 -2.38
CA PHE A 67 15.55 11.45 -2.83
C PHE A 67 16.08 11.63 -4.25
N TYR A 68 17.33 11.25 -4.46
CA TYR A 68 17.96 11.20 -5.78
C TYR A 68 18.52 9.81 -6.08
N ASP A 69 18.54 9.46 -7.35
CA ASP A 69 19.30 8.31 -7.84
C ASP A 69 20.82 8.58 -7.79
N ARG A 70 21.62 7.55 -8.08
CA ARG A 70 23.09 7.63 -8.09
C ARG A 70 23.67 8.66 -9.06
N ASN A 71 22.88 9.12 -10.04
CA ASN A 71 23.25 10.06 -11.08
C ASN A 71 22.70 11.47 -10.83
N GLY A 72 22.01 11.69 -9.70
CA GLY A 72 21.43 12.99 -9.32
C GLY A 72 20.05 13.27 -9.91
N LYS A 73 19.37 12.28 -10.49
CA LYS A 73 17.98 12.40 -10.95
C LYS A 73 17.03 12.27 -9.75
N ALA A 74 16.15 13.25 -9.57
CA ALA A 74 15.21 13.27 -8.46
C ALA A 74 14.18 12.14 -8.58
N ILE A 75 14.11 11.30 -7.55
CA ILE A 75 13.09 10.26 -7.36
C ILE A 75 11.89 10.84 -6.62
N THR A 76 12.16 11.55 -5.52
CA THR A 76 11.13 12.23 -4.75
C THR A 76 11.60 13.63 -4.41
N LYS A 77 10.72 14.61 -4.57
CA LYS A 77 11.02 16.00 -4.25
C LYS A 77 9.81 16.71 -3.68
N ASN A 78 10.01 17.89 -3.08
CA ASN A 78 8.90 18.78 -2.76
C ASN A 78 8.66 19.75 -3.90
N GLU A 79 7.40 19.97 -4.26
CA GLU A 79 6.98 21.01 -5.20
C GLU A 79 6.17 22.08 -4.48
N LEU A 80 6.46 23.33 -4.81
CA LEU A 80 5.82 24.49 -4.18
C LEU A 80 4.43 24.66 -4.77
N THR A 81 3.43 24.67 -3.90
CA THR A 81 2.03 24.83 -4.29
C THR A 81 1.36 25.95 -3.50
N SER A 82 0.10 26.24 -3.83
CA SER A 82 -0.72 27.22 -3.14
C SER A 82 -1.97 26.55 -2.57
N SER A 83 -2.35 26.98 -1.38
CA SER A 83 -3.57 26.53 -0.73
C SER A 83 -4.45 27.72 -0.39
N VAL A 84 -5.76 27.52 -0.45
CA VAL A 84 -6.74 28.49 0.04
C VAL A 84 -7.01 28.20 1.50
N VAL A 85 -6.80 29.20 2.34
CA VAL A 85 -7.01 29.07 3.78
C VAL A 85 -8.04 30.07 4.31
N LEU A 86 -8.72 29.72 5.40
CA LEU A 86 -9.80 30.50 6.01
C LEU A 86 -9.59 30.68 7.52
N GLU A 87 -9.82 31.90 8.01
CA GLU A 87 -9.84 32.27 9.42
C GLU A 87 -11.20 32.85 9.84
N ASP A 88 -11.69 32.48 11.04
CA ASP A 88 -12.83 33.16 11.68
C ASP A 88 -12.36 34.46 12.36
N ASN A 89 -11.99 35.46 11.55
CA ASN A 89 -11.45 36.74 12.01
C ASN A 89 -12.45 37.92 11.97
N GLY A 90 -13.73 37.61 11.77
CA GLY A 90 -14.81 38.59 11.74
C GLY A 90 -15.22 39.13 13.11
N THR A 91 -15.80 40.32 13.10
CA THR A 91 -16.45 40.91 14.27
C THR A 91 -17.94 40.88 14.02
N TYR A 92 -18.68 40.19 14.89
CA TYR A 92 -20.10 39.95 14.72
C TYR A 92 -20.89 40.50 15.91
N ASP A 93 -22.02 41.15 15.66
CA ASP A 93 -22.89 41.70 16.69
C ASP A 93 -23.83 40.63 17.29
N SER A 94 -24.04 39.51 16.58
CA SER A 94 -24.88 38.39 17.05
C SER A 94 -24.42 37.02 16.57
N THR A 95 -24.87 35.95 17.25
CA THR A 95 -24.66 34.56 16.81
C THR A 95 -25.23 34.30 15.43
N LYS A 96 -26.41 34.86 15.13
CA LYS A 96 -27.08 34.73 13.83
C LYS A 96 -26.21 35.27 12.70
N GLU A 97 -25.73 36.50 12.87
CA GLU A 97 -24.84 37.17 11.92
C GLU A 97 -23.55 36.37 11.71
N ARG A 98 -22.91 35.90 12.79
CA ARG A 98 -21.71 35.07 12.69
C ARG A 98 -21.95 33.80 11.88
N VAL A 99 -23.03 33.08 12.16
CA VAL A 99 -23.33 31.80 11.49
C VAL A 99 -23.63 32.02 10.00
N LEU A 100 -24.49 33.00 9.67
CA LEU A 100 -24.82 33.31 8.28
C LEU A 100 -23.60 33.82 7.50
N SER A 101 -22.78 34.69 8.10
CA SER A 101 -21.56 35.20 7.48
C SER A 101 -20.61 34.06 7.13
N LEU A 102 -20.29 33.18 8.10
CA LEU A 102 -19.33 32.10 7.88
C LEU A 102 -19.85 31.06 6.88
N ASN A 103 -21.13 30.67 6.96
CA ASN A 103 -21.70 29.71 6.02
C ASN A 103 -21.78 30.30 4.60
N SER A 104 -22.10 31.59 4.47
CA SER A 104 -22.08 32.32 3.20
C SER A 104 -20.68 32.40 2.60
N GLU A 105 -19.69 32.77 3.41
CA GLU A 105 -18.31 32.91 2.96
C GLU A 105 -17.78 31.58 2.45
N ILE A 106 -17.99 30.49 3.20
CA ILE A 106 -17.58 29.14 2.79
C ILE A 106 -18.32 28.71 1.52
N TYR A 107 -19.63 28.96 1.41
CA TYR A 107 -20.39 28.63 0.21
C TYR A 107 -19.87 29.38 -1.03
N ARG A 108 -19.64 30.69 -0.92
CA ARG A 108 -19.12 31.52 -2.01
C ARG A 108 -17.71 31.14 -2.39
N LEU A 109 -16.87 30.83 -1.39
CA LEU A 109 -15.50 30.39 -1.61
C LEU A 109 -15.49 29.05 -2.33
N ALA A 110 -16.33 28.10 -1.89
CA ALA A 110 -16.45 26.81 -2.54
C ALA A 110 -16.84 26.95 -4.02
N LYS A 111 -17.83 27.80 -4.31
CA LYS A 111 -18.23 28.09 -5.70
C LYS A 111 -17.15 28.75 -6.53
N LEU A 112 -16.32 29.60 -5.93
CA LEU A 112 -15.20 30.22 -6.63
C LEU A 112 -14.14 29.19 -7.00
N ILE A 113 -13.77 28.31 -6.06
CA ILE A 113 -12.79 27.24 -6.25
C ILE A 113 -13.29 26.27 -7.34
N GLU A 114 -14.52 25.77 -7.21
CA GLU A 114 -15.16 24.86 -8.17
C GLU A 114 -15.27 25.47 -9.58
N ALA A 115 -15.56 26.77 -9.69
CA ALA A 115 -15.69 27.44 -10.98
C ALA A 115 -14.36 27.56 -11.75
N ASN A 116 -13.23 27.46 -11.04
CA ASN A 116 -11.90 27.48 -11.64
C ASN A 116 -11.33 26.06 -11.85
N GLY A 117 -12.08 25.01 -11.52
CA GLY A 117 -11.72 23.62 -11.76
C GLY A 117 -11.05 22.91 -10.58
N ASP A 118 -10.93 23.56 -9.43
CA ASP A 118 -10.37 22.99 -8.20
C ASP A 118 -11.48 22.49 -7.26
N THR A 119 -11.12 21.73 -6.23
CA THR A 119 -12.06 21.19 -5.23
C THR A 119 -11.62 21.52 -3.81
N LEU A 120 -12.55 21.39 -2.86
CA LEU A 120 -12.24 21.56 -1.43
C LEU A 120 -11.74 20.25 -0.83
N ASP A 121 -10.89 20.38 0.18
CA ASP A 121 -10.35 19.26 0.95
C ASP A 121 -11.47 18.60 1.78
N GLN A 122 -11.65 17.28 1.62
CA GLN A 122 -12.74 16.52 2.26
C GLN A 122 -12.30 15.25 3.01
N HIS A 123 -11.05 14.80 2.81
CA HIS A 123 -10.62 13.43 3.13
C HIS A 123 -10.41 13.13 4.63
N ASP A 124 -10.32 14.14 5.49
CA ASP A 124 -10.26 13.97 6.97
C ASP A 124 -11.65 13.83 7.62
N PHE A 125 -12.72 13.90 6.83
CA PHE A 125 -14.09 13.82 7.30
C PHE A 125 -14.70 12.48 6.85
N GLN A 126 -15.08 11.62 7.81
CA GLN A 126 -15.54 10.26 7.51
C GLN A 126 -16.97 10.19 6.94
N ILE A 127 -17.49 11.29 6.37
CA ILE A 127 -18.78 11.33 5.68
C ILE A 127 -18.53 11.85 4.28
N VAL A 128 -18.95 11.08 3.29
CA VAL A 128 -18.95 11.45 1.86
C VAL A 128 -20.38 11.53 1.35
N VAL A 129 -20.57 12.17 0.19
CA VAL A 129 -21.78 11.97 -0.61
C VAL A 129 -21.47 10.85 -1.60
N ASP A 130 -22.18 9.74 -1.47
CA ASP A 130 -22.06 8.61 -2.40
C ASP A 130 -22.60 8.98 -3.78
N GLU A 131 -22.36 8.11 -4.76
CA GLU A 131 -22.75 8.28 -6.16
C GLU A 131 -24.28 8.42 -6.33
N ASN A 132 -25.03 7.80 -5.42
CA ASN A 132 -26.48 7.91 -5.31
C ASN A 132 -26.95 9.25 -4.70
N GLY A 133 -26.01 10.15 -4.39
CA GLY A 133 -26.27 11.44 -3.80
C GLY A 133 -26.68 11.36 -2.33
N ASN A 134 -26.35 10.29 -1.60
CA ASN A 134 -26.67 10.12 -0.19
C ASN A 134 -25.45 10.26 0.72
N TYR A 135 -25.67 10.57 2.00
CA TYR A 135 -24.56 10.62 2.95
C TYR A 135 -24.17 9.20 3.34
N ALA A 136 -22.90 8.87 3.22
CA ALA A 136 -22.34 7.59 3.60
C ALA A 136 -21.16 7.77 4.57
N LEU A 137 -21.06 6.90 5.57
CA LEU A 137 -19.89 6.83 6.44
C LEU A 137 -18.79 6.04 5.72
N THR A 138 -17.58 6.57 5.67
CA THR A 138 -16.43 5.85 5.12
C THR A 138 -15.77 4.95 6.19
N GLY A 139 -14.98 3.96 5.75
CA GLY A 139 -14.28 3.00 6.62
C GLY A 139 -15.17 1.87 7.17
N SER A 140 -14.55 0.85 7.77
CA SER A 140 -15.23 -0.33 8.35
C SER A 140 -15.92 -0.03 9.68
N GLU A 141 -17.02 -0.74 9.96
CA GLU A 141 -17.69 -0.74 11.27
C GLU A 141 -16.70 -1.11 12.39
N GLY A 142 -16.74 -0.39 13.52
CA GLY A 142 -15.85 -0.67 14.66
C GLY A 142 -15.33 0.59 15.36
N THR A 143 -14.12 0.50 15.91
CA THR A 143 -13.51 1.53 16.76
C THR A 143 -13.34 2.87 16.05
N ASN A 144 -12.97 2.87 14.76
CA ASN A 144 -12.71 4.09 14.00
C ASN A 144 -13.98 4.92 13.75
N ARG A 145 -15.06 4.30 13.26
CA ARG A 145 -16.37 4.98 13.10
C ARG A 145 -16.92 5.49 14.44
N ASN A 146 -16.76 4.70 15.50
CA ASN A 146 -17.20 5.12 16.83
C ASN A 146 -16.32 6.25 17.40
N ARG A 147 -15.02 6.29 17.07
CA ARG A 147 -14.15 7.42 17.43
C ARG A 147 -14.59 8.68 16.70
N PHE A 148 -14.85 8.59 15.40
CA PHE A 148 -15.39 9.70 14.62
C PHE A 148 -16.73 10.21 15.18
N ARG A 149 -17.69 9.30 15.49
CA ARG A 149 -18.94 9.66 16.18
C ARG A 149 -18.67 10.37 17.51
N ALA A 150 -17.72 9.89 18.30
CA ALA A 150 -17.33 10.53 19.56
C ALA A 150 -16.85 11.97 19.33
N ASP A 151 -16.01 12.20 18.34
CA ASP A 151 -15.52 13.54 18.00
C ASP A 151 -16.65 14.45 17.49
N MET A 152 -17.54 13.94 16.64
CA MET A 152 -18.72 14.67 16.16
C MET A 152 -19.65 15.09 17.28
N TYR A 153 -19.78 14.30 18.36
CA TYR A 153 -20.56 14.64 19.55
C TYR A 153 -19.76 15.33 20.67
N GLY A 154 -18.47 15.60 20.46
CA GLY A 154 -17.60 16.24 21.46
C GLY A 154 -17.31 15.37 22.69
N LYS A 155 -17.26 14.05 22.51
CA LYS A 155 -16.90 13.06 23.54
C LYS A 155 -15.41 12.78 23.53
N ARG A 156 -14.81 12.61 24.71
CA ARG A 156 -13.36 12.35 24.83
C ARG A 156 -12.98 10.93 24.44
N THR A 157 -13.87 9.97 24.69
CA THR A 157 -13.64 8.55 24.40
C THR A 157 -14.89 7.92 23.79
N VAL A 158 -14.70 6.78 23.13
CA VAL A 158 -15.80 5.99 22.54
C VAL A 158 -16.80 5.50 23.59
N ASP A 159 -16.34 5.29 24.82
CA ASP A 159 -17.18 4.79 25.92
C ASP A 159 -18.17 5.83 26.46
N GLU A 160 -17.93 7.12 26.19
CA GLU A 160 -18.83 8.21 26.57
C GLU A 160 -20.04 8.37 25.61
N LEU A 161 -20.08 7.60 24.52
CA LEU A 161 -21.21 7.56 23.60
C LEU A 161 -22.35 6.71 24.16
N ASN A 162 -23.58 7.24 24.09
CA ASN A 162 -24.78 6.46 24.37
C ASN A 162 -25.16 5.56 23.16
N ALA A 163 -26.14 4.66 23.34
CA ALA A 163 -26.54 3.70 22.31
C ALA A 163 -27.04 4.36 21.01
N GLU A 164 -27.80 5.47 21.11
CA GLU A 164 -28.29 6.21 19.94
C GLU A 164 -27.14 6.89 19.17
N GLN A 165 -26.17 7.45 19.90
CA GLN A 165 -24.99 8.08 19.31
C GLN A 165 -24.07 7.04 18.64
N LYS A 166 -23.94 5.85 19.22
CA LYS A 166 -23.21 4.74 18.59
C LYS A 166 -23.91 4.21 17.34
N ALA A 167 -25.23 4.27 17.27
CA ALA A 167 -26.02 3.83 16.12
C ALA A 167 -26.27 4.94 15.08
N SER A 168 -25.71 6.15 15.26
CA SER A 168 -26.01 7.29 14.40
C SER A 168 -25.52 7.07 12.97
N SER A 169 -26.42 7.26 12.00
CA SER A 169 -26.14 7.22 10.56
C SER A 169 -25.44 8.50 10.09
N ALA A 170 -24.91 8.49 8.87
CA ALA A 170 -24.33 9.69 8.26
C ALA A 170 -25.33 10.86 8.19
N ASP A 171 -26.58 10.62 7.75
CA ASP A 171 -27.65 11.63 7.77
C ASP A 171 -27.91 12.18 9.18
N THR A 172 -27.91 11.31 10.21
CA THR A 172 -28.14 11.72 11.60
C THR A 172 -27.04 12.67 12.08
N LEU A 173 -25.78 12.37 11.74
CA LEU A 173 -24.64 13.21 12.08
C LEU A 173 -24.69 14.54 11.34
N ILE A 174 -24.99 14.55 10.04
CA ILE A 174 -25.12 15.78 9.25
C ILE A 174 -26.26 16.66 9.77
N ALA A 175 -27.41 16.08 10.13
CA ALA A 175 -28.52 16.82 10.74
C ALA A 175 -28.12 17.44 12.09
N TYR A 176 -27.40 16.69 12.93
CA TYR A 176 -26.87 17.20 14.20
C TYR A 176 -25.90 18.37 14.00
N LEU A 177 -24.94 18.24 13.07
CA LEU A 177 -23.96 19.29 12.75
C LEU A 177 -24.62 20.53 12.11
N SER A 178 -25.65 20.32 11.29
CA SER A 178 -26.43 21.40 10.66
C SER A 178 -27.33 22.14 11.64
N GLY A 179 -27.64 21.53 12.79
CA GLY A 179 -28.56 22.07 13.78
C GLY A 179 -28.00 23.24 14.62
N PRO A 180 -28.87 23.87 15.44
CA PRO A 180 -28.53 25.04 16.26
C PRO A 180 -27.55 24.75 17.39
N GLU A 181 -27.39 23.49 17.78
CA GLU A 181 -26.40 23.07 18.78
C GLU A 181 -24.95 23.07 18.24
N ARG A 182 -24.77 23.15 16.92
CA ARG A 182 -23.45 23.08 16.25
C ARG A 182 -23.24 24.23 15.27
N PHE A 183 -23.32 23.99 13.96
CA PHE A 183 -22.93 24.97 12.94
C PHE A 183 -24.10 25.83 12.45
N GLY A 184 -25.32 25.48 12.83
CA GLY A 184 -26.53 26.27 12.63
C GLY A 184 -26.84 26.56 11.17
N LEU A 185 -26.58 25.61 10.26
CA LEU A 185 -26.98 25.71 8.85
C LEU A 185 -28.51 25.80 8.72
N ASP A 186 -29.25 24.90 9.39
CA ASP A 186 -30.72 24.86 9.25
C ASP A 186 -31.45 25.81 10.20
N ALA A 187 -30.86 26.07 11.36
CA ALA A 187 -31.33 27.04 12.34
C ALA A 187 -30.21 27.43 13.29
N TYR A 188 -30.18 28.67 13.78
CA TYR A 188 -29.22 29.12 14.80
C TYR A 188 -29.77 29.03 16.24
N SER A 189 -31.03 28.63 16.41
CA SER A 189 -31.68 28.43 17.71
C SER A 189 -32.83 27.42 17.58
N GLU A 190 -33.10 26.65 18.64
CA GLU A 190 -34.26 25.76 18.74
C GLU A 190 -35.60 26.51 18.85
N ASN A 191 -35.56 27.79 19.25
CA ASN A 191 -36.75 28.63 19.31
C ASN A 191 -37.11 29.15 17.90
N GLU A 192 -38.32 28.84 17.43
CA GLU A 192 -38.85 29.25 16.12
C GLU A 192 -38.90 30.77 15.90
N ASP A 193 -38.96 31.59 16.97
CA ASP A 193 -38.84 33.06 16.89
C ASP A 193 -37.46 33.52 16.36
N TYR A 194 -36.50 32.60 16.32
CA TYR A 194 -35.12 32.79 15.88
C TYR A 194 -34.82 31.88 14.68
N ALA A 195 -35.79 31.68 13.80
CA ALA A 195 -35.58 31.07 12.49
C ALA A 195 -34.93 32.05 11.49
N TYR A 196 -34.29 31.50 10.47
CA TYR A 196 -33.88 32.28 9.30
C TYR A 196 -35.09 32.71 8.48
N THR A 197 -35.02 33.91 7.93
CA THR A 197 -35.98 34.48 6.99
C THR A 197 -35.42 34.45 5.56
N ALA A 198 -36.28 34.66 4.57
CA ALA A 198 -35.84 34.84 3.18
C ALA A 198 -34.90 36.05 3.04
N GLU A 199 -35.19 37.14 3.76
CA GLU A 199 -34.37 38.36 3.79
C GLU A 199 -32.96 38.07 4.32
N ASP A 200 -32.84 37.20 5.33
CA ASP A 200 -31.54 36.76 5.83
C ASP A 200 -30.75 36.04 4.73
N PHE A 201 -31.34 35.05 4.04
CA PHE A 201 -30.60 34.33 3.00
C PHE A 201 -30.25 35.21 1.80
N GLU A 202 -31.12 36.16 1.42
CA GLU A 202 -30.85 37.15 0.38
C GLU A 202 -29.70 38.08 0.75
N GLU A 203 -29.65 38.57 2.00
CA GLU A 203 -28.59 39.46 2.50
C GLU A 203 -27.21 38.79 2.43
N TYR A 204 -27.15 37.50 2.78
CA TYR A 204 -25.91 36.71 2.79
C TYR A 204 -25.70 35.90 1.51
N GLY A 205 -26.51 36.08 0.46
CA GLY A 205 -26.33 35.40 -0.82
C GLY A 205 -26.36 33.87 -0.76
N LEU A 206 -27.09 33.29 0.21
CA LEU A 206 -27.27 31.86 0.35
C LEU A 206 -28.52 31.40 -0.44
N PRO A 207 -28.46 30.28 -1.18
CA PRO A 207 -29.61 29.78 -1.92
C PRO A 207 -30.67 29.27 -0.93
N TYR A 208 -31.93 29.61 -1.18
CA TYR A 208 -33.05 29.18 -0.34
C TYR A 208 -34.29 28.83 -1.17
N THR A 209 -35.16 28.02 -0.58
CA THR A 209 -36.53 27.76 -1.06
C THR A 209 -37.52 28.00 0.09
N VAL A 210 -38.82 27.96 -0.22
CA VAL A 210 -39.88 28.08 0.78
C VAL A 210 -40.55 26.73 0.94
N ASP A 211 -40.57 26.21 2.16
CA ASP A 211 -41.19 24.92 2.46
C ASP A 211 -42.73 25.00 2.45
N GLU A 212 -43.40 23.85 2.65
CA GLU A 212 -44.87 23.77 2.66
C GLU A 212 -45.53 24.61 3.77
N SER A 213 -44.76 25.00 4.79
CA SER A 213 -45.21 25.84 5.91
C SER A 213 -45.02 27.34 5.67
N GLY A 214 -44.38 27.72 4.56
CA GLY A 214 -44.09 29.12 4.22
C GLY A 214 -42.77 29.65 4.81
N LYS A 215 -41.92 28.77 5.35
CA LYS A 215 -40.63 29.12 5.97
C LYS A 215 -39.51 29.03 4.94
N ALA A 216 -38.58 29.99 4.98
CA ALA A 216 -37.38 29.95 4.15
C ALA A 216 -36.42 28.88 4.69
N VAL A 217 -35.95 28.00 3.80
CA VAL A 217 -35.01 26.91 4.10
C VAL A 217 -33.88 26.91 3.09
N LEU A 218 -32.66 26.61 3.54
CA LEU A 218 -31.49 26.55 2.66
C LEU A 218 -31.69 25.50 1.56
N ASN A 219 -31.40 25.90 0.32
CA ASN A 219 -31.52 25.07 -0.86
C ASN A 219 -30.12 24.72 -1.38
N LEU A 220 -29.43 23.89 -0.62
CA LEU A 220 -28.11 23.35 -0.95
C LEU A 220 -28.24 21.89 -1.39
N THR A 221 -27.38 21.46 -2.30
CA THR A 221 -27.16 20.03 -2.53
C THR A 221 -26.54 19.39 -1.28
N LYS A 222 -26.63 18.06 -1.17
CA LYS A 222 -25.97 17.34 -0.07
C LYS A 222 -24.46 17.58 -0.06
N GLN A 223 -23.84 17.66 -1.24
CA GLN A 223 -22.41 17.96 -1.38
C GLN A 223 -22.05 19.36 -0.89
N GLU A 224 -22.80 20.38 -1.29
CA GLU A 224 -22.57 21.76 -0.84
C GLU A 224 -22.74 21.90 0.69
N ARG A 225 -23.73 21.20 1.26
CA ARG A 225 -23.94 21.16 2.70
C ARG A 225 -22.76 20.50 3.41
N LEU A 226 -22.28 19.37 2.89
CA LEU A 226 -21.15 18.64 3.45
C LEU A 226 -19.88 19.50 3.43
N GLN A 227 -19.57 20.15 2.31
CA GLN A 227 -18.43 21.05 2.18
C GLN A 227 -18.44 22.16 3.23
N ILE A 228 -19.59 22.82 3.44
CA ILE A 228 -19.71 23.83 4.50
C ILE A 228 -19.44 23.21 5.88
N ILE A 229 -20.04 22.05 6.17
CA ILE A 229 -19.86 21.36 7.45
C ILE A 229 -18.40 21.01 7.71
N ILE A 230 -17.66 20.52 6.70
CA ILE A 230 -16.26 20.14 6.81
C ILE A 230 -15.42 21.35 7.22
N VAL A 231 -15.51 22.45 6.50
CA VAL A 231 -14.75 23.67 6.83
C VAL A 231 -15.17 24.23 8.19
N ARG A 232 -16.47 24.21 8.52
CA ARG A 232 -16.97 24.63 9.83
C ARG A 232 -16.48 23.75 10.98
N TYR A 233 -16.34 22.46 10.72
CA TYR A 233 -15.77 21.50 11.65
C TYR A 233 -14.28 21.78 11.89
N GLN A 234 -13.50 21.98 10.83
CA GLN A 234 -12.09 22.35 10.94
C GLN A 234 -11.90 23.66 11.73
N LEU A 235 -12.68 24.71 11.43
CA LEU A 235 -12.68 25.97 12.19
C LEU A 235 -13.08 25.77 13.67
N SER A 236 -13.89 24.75 13.97
CA SER A 236 -14.28 24.44 15.35
C SER A 236 -13.15 23.78 16.15
N LEU A 237 -12.29 22.99 15.48
CA LEU A 237 -11.12 22.36 16.09
C LEU A 237 -10.08 23.42 16.51
N THR A 238 -9.93 24.49 15.72
CA THR A 238 -9.01 25.60 16.01
C THR A 238 -9.66 26.75 16.79
N SER A 239 -10.88 26.57 17.32
CA SER A 239 -11.64 27.66 17.96
C SER A 239 -10.98 28.31 19.19
N TYR A 240 -10.02 27.62 19.84
CA TYR A 240 -9.18 28.17 20.93
C TYR A 240 -7.91 28.88 20.43
N GLN A 241 -7.55 28.69 19.17
CA GLN A 241 -6.39 29.27 18.47
C GLN A 241 -6.84 29.90 17.14
N LYS A 242 -7.80 30.84 17.19
CA LYS A 242 -8.38 31.48 15.99
C LYS A 242 -7.40 32.22 15.07
N TYR A 243 -6.15 32.39 15.51
CA TYR A 243 -5.05 32.95 14.72
C TYR A 243 -4.40 31.92 13.80
N LEU A 244 -4.76 30.63 13.92
CA LEU A 244 -4.35 29.58 13.00
C LEU A 244 -5.42 29.44 11.90
N PRO A 245 -5.06 29.66 10.63
CA PRO A 245 -5.97 29.44 9.52
C PRO A 245 -6.26 27.94 9.36
N VAL A 246 -7.40 27.62 8.73
CA VAL A 246 -7.70 26.24 8.29
C VAL A 246 -7.60 26.16 6.78
N THR A 247 -6.99 25.10 6.27
CA THR A 247 -6.93 24.84 4.84
C THR A 247 -8.31 24.42 4.33
N VAL A 248 -8.78 25.10 3.28
CA VAL A 248 -10.06 24.84 2.63
C VAL A 248 -9.87 24.03 1.35
N ALA A 249 -8.81 24.33 0.61
CA ALA A 249 -8.40 23.61 -0.59
C ALA A 249 -6.88 23.65 -0.69
N SER A 250 -6.26 22.50 -0.90
CA SER A 250 -4.83 22.37 -1.16
C SER A 250 -4.55 22.21 -2.65
N ASP A 251 -3.31 22.47 -3.07
CA ASP A 251 -2.84 22.29 -4.45
C ASP A 251 -3.69 22.99 -5.53
N VAL A 252 -4.08 24.24 -5.27
CA VAL A 252 -5.00 24.97 -6.14
C VAL A 252 -4.32 25.56 -7.36
N SER A 253 -5.06 25.62 -8.46
CA SER A 253 -4.61 26.21 -9.72
C SER A 253 -4.23 27.70 -9.59
N ASN A 254 -3.38 28.18 -10.51
CA ASN A 254 -3.04 29.61 -10.59
C ASN A 254 -4.29 30.48 -10.85
N GLU A 255 -5.29 29.92 -11.54
CA GLU A 255 -6.59 30.52 -11.77
C GLU A 255 -7.34 30.76 -10.45
N THR A 256 -7.39 29.77 -9.55
CA THR A 256 -7.96 29.94 -8.21
C THR A 256 -7.16 30.91 -7.36
N VAL A 257 -5.82 30.85 -7.39
CA VAL A 257 -4.96 31.82 -6.69
C VAL A 257 -5.30 33.25 -7.12
N ALA A 258 -5.39 33.49 -8.43
CA ALA A 258 -5.73 34.79 -8.97
C ALA A 258 -7.16 35.22 -8.59
N ALA A 259 -8.13 34.31 -8.71
CA ALA A 259 -9.53 34.60 -8.40
C ALA A 259 -9.75 34.93 -6.92
N VAL A 260 -9.11 34.19 -6.01
CA VAL A 260 -9.14 34.47 -4.56
C VAL A 260 -8.44 35.79 -4.26
N SER A 261 -7.25 36.02 -4.83
CA SER A 261 -6.49 37.26 -4.63
C SER A 261 -7.23 38.51 -5.12
N GLU A 262 -7.91 38.43 -6.27
CA GLU A 262 -8.74 39.54 -6.79
C GLU A 262 -9.95 39.85 -5.90
N ASN A 263 -10.48 38.84 -5.20
CA ASN A 263 -11.64 38.99 -4.33
C ASN A 263 -11.26 39.06 -2.83
N GLN A 264 -9.98 39.22 -2.49
CA GLN A 264 -9.50 39.17 -1.10
C GLN A 264 -10.15 40.23 -0.21
N ASP A 265 -10.46 41.42 -0.75
CA ASP A 265 -11.20 42.48 -0.03
C ASP A 265 -12.68 42.10 0.26
N ALA A 266 -13.25 41.18 -0.53
CA ALA A 266 -14.63 40.76 -0.45
C ALA A 266 -14.84 39.46 0.35
N PHE A 267 -13.78 38.68 0.57
CA PHE A 267 -13.80 37.49 1.39
C PHE A 267 -13.19 37.77 2.77
N GLN A 268 -13.99 37.65 3.82
CA GLN A 268 -13.49 37.81 5.18
C GLN A 268 -12.70 36.58 5.62
N GLY A 269 -11.42 36.78 5.96
CA GLY A 269 -10.57 35.73 6.52
C GLY A 269 -10.02 34.73 5.52
N VAL A 270 -10.24 34.92 4.21
CA VAL A 270 -9.67 34.07 3.17
C VAL A 270 -8.33 34.63 2.72
N SER A 271 -7.35 33.76 2.56
CA SER A 271 -6.06 34.12 1.96
C SER A 271 -5.44 32.93 1.21
N ILE A 272 -4.39 33.23 0.45
CA ILE A 272 -3.55 32.21 -0.19
C ILE A 272 -2.32 31.99 0.69
N GLN A 273 -2.05 30.73 1.01
CA GLN A 273 -0.84 30.27 1.67
C GLN A 273 0.03 29.52 0.66
N GLN A 274 1.35 29.73 0.72
CA GLN A 274 2.29 28.87 0.00
C GLN A 274 2.59 27.65 0.85
N ASP A 275 2.41 26.47 0.26
CA ASP A 275 2.71 25.19 0.88
C ASP A 275 3.61 24.38 -0.06
N SER A 276 3.95 23.15 0.33
CA SER A 276 4.64 22.21 -0.55
C SER A 276 3.99 20.84 -0.51
N ILE A 277 3.92 20.19 -1.67
CA ILE A 277 3.49 18.80 -1.79
C ILE A 277 4.68 17.90 -2.09
N ARG A 278 4.64 16.68 -1.56
CA ARG A 278 5.61 15.62 -1.83
C ARG A 278 5.28 14.95 -3.15
N VAL A 279 6.17 15.07 -4.14
CA VAL A 279 5.99 14.50 -5.49
C VAL A 279 6.96 13.34 -5.69
N TYR A 280 6.41 12.20 -6.11
CA TYR A 280 7.11 10.95 -6.40
C TYR A 280 7.19 10.78 -7.92
N ASN A 281 8.34 11.13 -8.50
CA ASN A 281 8.54 11.06 -9.94
C ASN A 281 8.54 9.59 -10.40
N ASP A 282 7.67 9.26 -11.36
CA ASP A 282 7.48 7.89 -11.85
C ASP A 282 7.20 6.88 -10.72
N GLY A 283 6.42 7.29 -9.71
CA GLY A 283 6.20 6.58 -8.44
C GLY A 283 5.89 5.08 -8.57
N ILE A 284 5.12 4.68 -9.58
CA ILE A 284 4.79 3.27 -9.87
C ILE A 284 6.02 2.35 -9.88
N TYR A 285 7.18 2.82 -10.37
CA TYR A 285 8.38 1.98 -10.50
C TYR A 285 9.26 1.97 -9.25
N PHE A 286 9.03 2.89 -8.31
CA PHE A 286 9.83 3.09 -7.10
C PHE A 286 9.04 2.86 -5.81
N SER A 287 7.73 2.66 -5.88
CA SER A 287 6.83 2.66 -4.73
C SER A 287 7.18 1.64 -3.66
N SER A 288 7.60 0.45 -4.08
CA SER A 288 8.03 -0.63 -3.19
C SER A 288 9.37 -0.37 -2.48
N LEU A 289 10.15 0.62 -2.95
CA LEU A 289 11.43 1.04 -2.36
C LEU A 289 11.26 2.30 -1.52
N ILE A 290 10.66 3.34 -2.10
CA ILE A 290 10.55 4.66 -1.47
C ILE A 290 9.46 4.66 -0.40
N GLY A 291 8.34 3.98 -0.65
CA GLY A 291 7.16 4.10 0.19
C GLY A 291 6.47 5.45 0.05
N TYR A 292 5.65 5.81 1.02
CA TYR A 292 4.85 7.03 1.01
C TYR A 292 4.79 7.68 2.39
N THR A 293 4.39 8.95 2.41
CA THR A 293 4.17 9.75 3.62
C THR A 293 2.70 9.78 4.01
N GLY A 294 2.40 10.01 5.29
CA GLY A 294 1.03 10.16 5.79
C GLY A 294 1.02 10.61 7.25
N SER A 295 -0.18 10.89 7.77
CA SER A 295 -0.33 11.35 9.16
C SER A 295 0.23 10.32 10.15
N ALA A 296 0.96 10.81 11.14
CA ALA A 296 1.52 9.98 12.20
C ALA A 296 0.44 9.57 13.20
N SER A 297 0.45 8.31 13.62
CA SER A 297 -0.30 7.87 14.80
C SER A 297 0.40 8.37 16.07
N ALA A 298 -0.34 8.46 17.18
CA ALA A 298 0.23 8.86 18.47
C ALA A 298 1.43 8.00 18.88
N THR A 299 1.38 6.69 18.60
CA THR A 299 2.50 5.77 18.89
C THR A 299 3.71 6.05 18.01
N GLU A 300 3.53 6.30 16.72
CA GLU A 300 4.64 6.65 15.83
C GLU A 300 5.32 7.96 16.27
N LEU A 301 4.53 8.96 16.68
CA LEU A 301 5.07 10.22 17.21
C LEU A 301 5.88 10.01 18.49
N ASP A 302 5.37 9.24 19.44
CA ASP A 302 6.07 8.93 20.69
C ASP A 302 7.40 8.22 20.39
N ASP A 303 7.39 7.24 19.49
CA ASP A 303 8.58 6.47 19.09
C ASP A 303 9.60 7.35 18.35
N LEU A 304 9.16 8.21 17.44
CA LEU A 304 10.03 9.12 16.69
C LEU A 304 10.65 10.20 17.58
N ASN A 305 9.86 10.79 18.47
CA ASN A 305 10.36 11.77 19.45
C ASN A 305 11.37 11.13 20.41
N ALA A 306 11.13 9.89 20.85
CA ALA A 306 12.07 9.16 21.68
C ALA A 306 13.40 8.89 20.95
N GLN A 307 13.35 8.44 19.69
CA GLN A 307 14.54 8.22 18.86
C GLN A 307 15.31 9.53 18.62
N TYR A 308 14.60 10.62 18.32
CA TYR A 308 15.22 11.92 18.13
C TYR A 308 15.93 12.40 19.40
N ALA A 309 15.30 12.29 20.57
CA ALA A 309 15.89 12.67 21.85
C ALA A 309 17.14 11.83 22.22
N GLU A 310 17.24 10.58 21.74
CA GLU A 310 18.45 9.76 21.90
C GLU A 310 19.61 10.26 21.03
N GLN A 311 19.32 10.68 19.79
CA GLN A 311 20.32 11.24 18.86
C GLN A 311 20.72 12.69 19.22
N HIS A 312 19.81 13.44 19.85
CA HIS A 312 19.95 14.86 20.20
C HIS A 312 19.66 15.14 21.68
N PRO A 313 20.45 14.60 22.62
CA PRO A 313 20.18 14.71 24.07
C PRO A 313 20.23 16.14 24.64
N GLU A 314 20.78 17.09 23.89
CA GLU A 314 20.77 18.52 24.20
C GLU A 314 19.42 19.20 24.00
N GLU A 315 18.56 18.63 23.14
CA GLU A 315 17.22 19.14 22.85
C GLU A 315 16.21 18.53 23.83
N LYS A 316 15.30 19.36 24.35
CA LYS A 316 14.35 18.97 25.42
C LYS A 316 12.90 19.00 24.99
N GLU A 317 12.65 19.47 23.77
CA GLU A 317 11.32 19.59 23.21
C GLU A 317 11.11 18.50 22.18
N ASP A 318 9.86 18.06 22.05
CA ASP A 318 9.48 17.06 21.07
C ASP A 318 9.65 17.65 19.66
N ARG A 319 10.25 16.86 18.78
CA ARG A 319 10.52 17.24 17.39
C ARG A 319 9.27 17.20 16.54
N TYR A 320 8.42 16.19 16.74
CA TYR A 320 7.23 15.95 15.95
C TYR A 320 5.97 16.42 16.69
N SER A 321 5.16 17.23 16.00
CA SER A 321 3.86 17.67 16.47
C SER A 321 2.78 16.60 16.25
N THR A 322 1.61 16.77 16.89
CA THR A 322 0.48 15.83 16.74
C THR A 322 -0.08 15.73 15.32
N ASN A 323 0.22 16.70 14.47
CA ASN A 323 -0.26 16.78 13.09
C ASN A 323 0.86 16.48 12.08
N ALA A 324 2.01 16.00 12.54
CA ALA A 324 3.15 15.75 11.66
C ALA A 324 2.85 14.67 10.62
N VAL A 325 3.31 14.91 9.40
CA VAL A 325 3.32 13.95 8.30
C VAL A 325 4.67 13.26 8.29
N VAL A 326 4.65 11.92 8.39
CA VAL A 326 5.85 11.08 8.51
C VAL A 326 5.86 10.01 7.43
N GLY A 327 7.02 9.44 7.15
CA GLY A 327 7.18 8.28 6.28
C GLY A 327 6.51 7.05 6.87
N LYS A 328 5.59 6.44 6.11
CA LYS A 328 4.78 5.28 6.56
C LYS A 328 5.41 3.95 6.22
N THR A 329 6.12 3.88 5.10
CA THR A 329 6.73 2.65 4.58
C THR A 329 8.02 2.98 3.82
N GLY A 330 8.80 1.95 3.49
CA GLY A 330 9.96 2.06 2.61
C GLY A 330 11.05 2.99 3.15
N LEU A 331 11.79 3.61 2.24
CA LEU A 331 12.86 4.55 2.57
C LEU A 331 12.36 5.87 3.19
N GLU A 332 11.14 6.31 2.89
CA GLU A 332 10.53 7.47 3.58
C GLU A 332 10.44 7.21 5.09
N GLN A 333 10.06 5.99 5.50
CA GLN A 333 10.02 5.60 6.92
C GLN A 333 11.42 5.35 7.48
N TYR A 334 12.27 4.61 6.75
CA TYR A 334 13.60 4.25 7.22
C TYR A 334 14.49 5.48 7.45
N MET A 335 14.39 6.49 6.59
CA MET A 335 15.17 7.73 6.65
C MET A 335 14.44 8.88 7.34
N GLU A 336 13.36 8.63 8.08
CA GLU A 336 12.45 9.67 8.62
C GLU A 336 13.20 10.80 9.34
N LEU A 337 14.06 10.48 10.31
CA LEU A 337 14.81 11.49 11.08
C LEU A 337 15.81 12.30 10.23
N THR A 338 16.29 11.72 9.13
CA THR A 338 17.20 12.39 8.19
C THR A 338 16.45 13.32 7.25
N LEU A 339 15.28 12.87 6.78
CA LEU A 339 14.45 13.59 5.82
C LEU A 339 13.62 14.69 6.48
N GLN A 340 13.23 14.56 7.75
CA GLN A 340 12.32 15.52 8.36
C GLN A 340 13.01 16.88 8.56
N GLY A 341 12.41 17.92 7.96
CA GLY A 341 12.86 19.30 8.10
C GLY A 341 12.64 19.86 9.50
N THR A 342 13.28 21.00 9.77
CA THR A 342 13.12 21.76 11.01
C THR A 342 12.11 22.87 10.78
N ASP A 343 10.98 22.78 11.47
CA ASP A 343 9.95 23.82 11.39
C ASP A 343 10.49 25.15 11.93
N GLY A 344 10.09 26.21 11.23
CA GLY A 344 10.31 27.58 11.66
C GLY A 344 9.25 28.04 12.65
N GLN A 345 9.39 29.26 13.11
CA GLN A 345 8.40 29.88 13.99
C GLN A 345 8.39 31.39 13.83
N GLU A 346 7.23 32.01 14.01
CA GLU A 346 7.06 33.46 14.11
C GLU A 346 6.14 33.82 15.26
N GLU A 347 6.37 34.96 15.89
CA GLU A 347 5.48 35.53 16.90
C GLU A 347 4.50 36.52 16.25
N VAL A 348 3.20 36.27 16.46
CA VAL A 348 2.11 37.11 15.95
C VAL A 348 1.36 37.79 17.10
N VAL A 349 1.06 39.07 16.94
CA VAL A 349 0.28 39.85 17.91
C VAL A 349 -1.19 39.68 17.58
N VAL A 350 -1.98 39.13 18.50
CA VAL A 350 -3.40 38.86 18.31
C VAL A 350 -4.29 39.73 19.17
N ASN A 351 -5.47 40.09 18.68
CA ASN A 351 -6.46 40.80 19.50
C ASN A 351 -7.22 39.84 20.45
N ASN A 352 -8.18 40.38 21.20
CA ASN A 352 -9.01 39.61 22.16
C ASN A 352 -9.91 38.54 21.53
N VAL A 353 -10.07 38.52 20.21
CA VAL A 353 -10.79 37.49 19.45
C VAL A 353 -9.85 36.55 18.68
N GLY A 354 -8.52 36.70 18.85
CA GLY A 354 -7.51 35.86 18.22
C GLY A 354 -7.16 36.27 16.78
N LYS A 355 -7.57 37.45 16.32
CA LYS A 355 -7.18 37.95 14.99
C LYS A 355 -5.76 38.49 15.02
N VAL A 356 -4.92 38.06 14.06
CA VAL A 356 -3.57 38.58 13.85
C VAL A 356 -3.66 40.07 13.48
N LEU A 357 -2.96 40.90 14.26
CA LEU A 357 -2.84 42.34 14.08
C LEU A 357 -1.50 42.72 13.45
N ASP A 358 -0.44 42.00 13.83
CA ASP A 358 0.93 42.26 13.40
C ASP A 358 1.77 40.98 13.51
N ILE A 359 2.82 40.88 12.70
CA ILE A 359 3.82 39.81 12.76
C ILE A 359 5.13 40.45 13.25
N LEU A 360 5.71 39.90 14.31
CA LEU A 360 6.98 40.39 14.84
C LEU A 360 8.12 39.85 13.96
N GLU A 361 8.49 40.57 12.90
CA GLU A 361 9.53 40.13 11.94
C GLU A 361 10.86 39.74 12.62
N ASP A 362 11.22 40.39 13.73
CA ASP A 362 12.45 40.09 14.49
C ASP A 362 12.39 38.73 15.24
N SER A 363 11.21 38.11 15.34
CA SER A 363 10.99 36.80 15.96
C SER A 363 11.02 35.64 14.96
N THR A 364 10.96 35.93 13.65
CA THR A 364 10.83 34.91 12.60
C THR A 364 12.11 34.07 12.50
N VAL A 365 11.93 32.77 12.67
CA VAL A 365 12.91 31.72 12.38
C VAL A 365 12.39 30.99 11.14
N GLU A 366 13.14 31.07 10.04
CA GLU A 366 12.77 30.41 8.79
C GLU A 366 12.83 28.88 8.93
N PRO A 367 11.88 28.13 8.36
CA PRO A 367 11.94 26.68 8.31
C PRO A 367 13.15 26.21 7.50
N GLN A 368 13.74 25.09 7.92
CA GLN A 368 14.87 24.46 7.23
C GLN A 368 14.46 23.13 6.64
N GLN A 369 14.83 22.90 5.38
CA GLN A 369 14.62 21.61 4.74
C GLN A 369 15.43 20.52 5.46
N GLY A 370 14.90 19.28 5.49
CA GLY A 370 15.68 18.11 5.91
C GLY A 370 16.76 17.73 4.90
N ASN A 371 17.56 16.72 5.24
CA ASN A 371 18.71 16.33 4.43
C ASN A 371 18.30 15.49 3.21
N ASP A 372 18.90 15.78 2.07
CA ASP A 372 18.71 15.02 0.83
C ASP A 372 19.45 13.67 0.90
N VAL A 373 18.83 12.61 0.38
CA VAL A 373 19.39 11.25 0.35
C VAL A 373 19.64 10.83 -1.09
N THR A 374 20.87 10.45 -1.41
CA THR A 374 21.23 9.84 -2.70
C THR A 374 21.27 8.32 -2.55
N LEU A 375 20.54 7.62 -3.42
CA LEU A 375 20.47 6.17 -3.48
C LEU A 375 21.52 5.60 -4.44
N SER A 376 21.85 4.32 -4.27
CA SER A 376 22.67 3.56 -5.22
C SER A 376 21.90 3.15 -6.48
N ILE A 377 20.57 3.28 -6.45
CA ILE A 377 19.68 2.97 -7.57
C ILE A 377 20.05 3.80 -8.79
N ASP A 378 20.08 3.16 -9.95
CA ASP A 378 20.06 3.81 -11.25
C ASP A 378 18.60 3.97 -11.71
N TYR A 379 18.17 5.22 -11.88
CA TYR A 379 16.77 5.55 -12.14
C TYR A 379 16.24 4.86 -13.40
N ASP A 380 17.00 4.91 -14.49
CA ASP A 380 16.52 4.44 -15.79
C ASP A 380 16.63 2.91 -15.88
N LEU A 381 17.60 2.29 -15.20
CA LEU A 381 17.68 0.82 -15.03
C LEU A 381 16.50 0.26 -14.23
N GLN A 382 16.10 0.92 -13.15
CA GLN A 382 14.94 0.52 -12.35
C GLN A 382 13.67 0.49 -13.21
N ILE A 383 13.38 1.59 -13.91
CA ILE A 383 12.19 1.71 -14.77
C ILE A 383 12.23 0.71 -15.92
N THR A 384 13.39 0.60 -16.59
CA THR A 384 13.53 -0.29 -17.75
C THR A 384 13.34 -1.74 -17.33
N THR A 385 13.91 -2.14 -16.18
CA THR A 385 13.76 -3.49 -15.65
C THR A 385 12.31 -3.80 -15.28
N TYR A 386 11.57 -2.85 -14.69
CA TYR A 386 10.13 -2.98 -14.44
C TYR A 386 9.35 -3.24 -15.73
N LYS A 387 9.58 -2.43 -16.77
CA LYS A 387 8.90 -2.55 -18.06
C LYS A 387 9.27 -3.82 -18.82
N ILE A 388 10.51 -4.30 -18.68
CA ILE A 388 10.92 -5.61 -19.22
C ILE A 388 10.09 -6.72 -18.56
N LEU A 389 9.98 -6.74 -17.23
CA LEU A 389 9.18 -7.74 -16.53
C LEU A 389 7.71 -7.69 -16.96
N GLU A 390 7.10 -6.51 -17.02
CA GLU A 390 5.70 -6.35 -17.47
C GLU A 390 5.47 -6.94 -18.87
N GLN A 391 6.30 -6.56 -19.85
CA GLN A 391 6.17 -7.04 -21.22
C GLN A 391 6.37 -8.56 -21.32
N LYS A 392 7.36 -9.11 -20.60
CA LYS A 392 7.64 -10.55 -20.59
C LYS A 392 6.50 -11.33 -19.96
N ILE A 393 5.98 -10.87 -18.82
CA ILE A 393 4.86 -11.51 -18.14
C ILE A 393 3.61 -11.48 -19.03
N ALA A 394 3.31 -10.35 -19.66
CA ALA A 394 2.22 -10.25 -20.64
C ALA A 394 2.42 -11.21 -21.82
N GLY A 395 3.66 -11.36 -22.29
CA GLY A 395 4.02 -12.33 -23.33
C GLY A 395 3.78 -13.79 -22.90
N ILE A 396 4.08 -14.13 -21.65
CA ILE A 396 3.81 -15.47 -21.08
C ILE A 396 2.29 -15.72 -21.01
N VAL A 397 1.52 -14.74 -20.52
CA VAL A 397 0.04 -14.84 -20.46
C VAL A 397 -0.51 -15.07 -21.87
N LEU A 398 -0.12 -14.27 -22.85
CA LEU A 398 -0.58 -14.40 -24.24
C LEU A 398 -0.21 -15.74 -24.89
N THR A 399 0.96 -16.28 -24.57
CA THR A 399 1.42 -17.55 -25.15
C THR A 399 0.63 -18.74 -24.59
N ASN A 400 0.17 -18.66 -23.33
CA ASN A 400 -0.61 -19.70 -22.69
C ASN A 400 -2.14 -19.50 -22.83
N LEU A 401 -2.59 -18.36 -23.37
CA LEU A 401 -3.99 -18.01 -23.51
C LEU A 401 -4.68 -18.87 -24.59
N VAL A 402 -5.71 -19.61 -24.21
CA VAL A 402 -6.50 -20.49 -25.09
C VAL A 402 -7.96 -20.07 -25.16
N ASN A 403 -8.56 -20.23 -26.33
CA ASN A 403 -9.98 -19.93 -26.54
C ASN A 403 -10.86 -21.12 -26.10
N ALA A 404 -10.97 -21.29 -24.77
CA ALA A 404 -11.79 -22.32 -24.12
C ALA A 404 -12.47 -21.75 -22.86
N LYS A 405 -13.53 -22.41 -22.39
CA LYS A 405 -14.19 -22.08 -21.10
C LYS A 405 -13.37 -22.56 -19.91
N THR A 406 -12.91 -23.80 -19.98
CA THR A 406 -12.10 -24.46 -18.95
C THR A 406 -11.01 -25.27 -19.63
N VAL A 407 -9.96 -25.58 -18.89
CA VAL A 407 -8.87 -26.48 -19.32
C VAL A 407 -8.72 -27.55 -18.25
N GLU A 408 -8.96 -28.81 -18.61
CA GLU A 408 -8.70 -29.95 -17.73
C GLU A 408 -7.23 -30.38 -17.88
N ILE A 409 -6.53 -30.48 -16.75
CA ILE A 409 -5.18 -31.07 -16.70
C ILE A 409 -5.36 -32.59 -16.60
N PRO A 410 -4.71 -33.40 -17.46
CA PRO A 410 -4.77 -34.86 -17.35
C PRO A 410 -4.32 -35.36 -15.98
N GLU A 411 -4.83 -36.51 -15.51
CA GLU A 411 -4.42 -37.11 -14.22
C GLU A 411 -2.90 -37.40 -14.14
N ASP A 412 -2.27 -37.69 -15.27
CA ASP A 412 -0.82 -37.86 -15.43
C ASP A 412 -0.10 -36.60 -15.95
N GLY A 413 -0.85 -35.52 -16.15
CA GLY A 413 -0.35 -34.23 -16.62
C GLY A 413 0.39 -33.45 -15.52
N GLY A 414 1.18 -32.47 -15.96
CA GLY A 414 2.02 -31.67 -15.08
C GLY A 414 1.81 -30.17 -15.25
N SER A 415 2.66 -29.39 -14.57
CA SER A 415 2.74 -27.93 -14.69
C SER A 415 2.84 -27.42 -16.14
N ASP A 416 3.31 -28.28 -17.03
CA ASP A 416 3.61 -28.01 -18.43
C ASP A 416 2.34 -28.02 -19.31
N ASP A 417 1.27 -28.67 -18.84
CA ASP A 417 -0.02 -28.78 -19.51
C ASP A 417 -0.96 -27.63 -19.17
N ILE A 418 -0.59 -26.79 -18.20
CA ILE A 418 -1.41 -25.67 -17.74
C ILE A 418 -1.57 -24.64 -18.85
N ARG A 419 -2.81 -24.25 -19.14
CA ARG A 419 -3.14 -23.17 -20.07
C ARG A 419 -4.12 -22.23 -19.40
N ILE A 420 -4.25 -21.01 -19.93
CA ILE A 420 -5.14 -19.98 -19.40
C ILE A 420 -6.39 -19.93 -20.30
N PRO A 421 -7.53 -20.50 -19.91
CA PRO A 421 -8.80 -20.27 -20.59
C PRO A 421 -9.12 -18.77 -20.67
N ILE A 422 -9.69 -18.33 -21.80
CA ILE A 422 -10.14 -16.94 -21.93
C ILE A 422 -11.24 -16.57 -20.92
N TYR A 423 -12.03 -17.54 -20.45
CA TYR A 423 -13.05 -17.30 -19.43
C TYR A 423 -12.43 -16.93 -18.07
N ASP A 424 -11.24 -17.43 -17.75
CA ASP A 424 -10.49 -17.01 -16.56
C ASP A 424 -10.08 -15.54 -16.70
N VAL A 425 -9.70 -15.08 -17.90
CA VAL A 425 -9.37 -13.67 -18.16
C VAL A 425 -10.61 -12.78 -18.01
N TYR A 426 -11.76 -13.19 -18.58
CA TYR A 426 -13.01 -12.45 -18.40
C TYR A 426 -13.43 -12.38 -16.94
N ASN A 427 -13.31 -13.48 -16.21
CA ASN A 427 -13.62 -13.53 -14.79
C ASN A 427 -12.66 -12.66 -13.98
N ALA A 428 -11.36 -12.74 -14.28
CA ALA A 428 -10.34 -12.03 -13.54
C ALA A 428 -10.48 -10.50 -13.63
N LEU A 429 -10.99 -9.98 -14.75
CA LEU A 429 -11.33 -8.56 -14.88
C LEU A 429 -12.41 -8.12 -13.87
N ILE A 430 -13.33 -9.01 -13.50
CA ILE A 430 -14.36 -8.78 -12.48
C ILE A 430 -13.79 -9.04 -11.08
N GLU A 431 -13.17 -10.20 -10.87
CA GLU A 431 -12.63 -10.63 -9.59
C GLU A 431 -11.60 -9.64 -9.04
N ASN A 432 -10.72 -9.14 -9.91
CA ASN A 432 -9.66 -8.20 -9.53
C ASN A 432 -10.12 -6.72 -9.55
N ASN A 433 -11.43 -6.47 -9.57
CA ASN A 433 -12.03 -5.11 -9.57
C ASN A 433 -11.47 -4.22 -10.70
N THR A 434 -11.07 -4.79 -11.84
CA THR A 434 -10.72 -3.99 -13.02
C THR A 434 -11.99 -3.41 -13.64
N ILE A 435 -13.03 -4.24 -13.72
CA ILE A 435 -14.40 -3.82 -14.00
C ILE A 435 -15.09 -3.53 -12.67
N ASP A 436 -15.70 -2.35 -12.57
CA ASP A 436 -16.50 -1.98 -11.42
C ASP A 436 -17.92 -2.52 -11.58
N ILE A 437 -18.23 -3.61 -10.87
CA ILE A 437 -19.58 -4.18 -10.87
C ILE A 437 -20.59 -3.37 -10.06
N GLY A 438 -20.13 -2.48 -9.18
CA GLY A 438 -20.98 -1.55 -8.42
C GLY A 438 -21.61 -0.51 -9.33
N HIS A 439 -20.90 -0.07 -10.36
CA HIS A 439 -21.42 0.88 -11.33
C HIS A 439 -22.58 0.34 -12.20
N PHE A 440 -22.84 -0.99 -12.22
CA PHE A 440 -23.78 -1.54 -13.21
C PHE A 440 -25.24 -1.15 -12.99
N ASP A 441 -25.63 -0.71 -11.79
CA ASP A 441 -26.98 -0.27 -11.46
C ASP A 441 -27.12 1.24 -11.28
N GLU A 442 -26.02 1.98 -11.47
CA GLU A 442 -25.98 3.43 -11.42
C GLU A 442 -26.71 4.07 -12.61
N ALA A 443 -27.15 5.32 -12.42
CA ALA A 443 -28.03 6.00 -13.36
C ALA A 443 -27.38 6.28 -14.74
N ASP A 444 -26.06 6.47 -14.75
CA ASP A 444 -25.22 6.70 -15.93
C ASP A 444 -24.52 5.44 -16.45
N ALA A 445 -24.81 4.27 -15.86
CA ALA A 445 -24.35 2.98 -16.35
C ALA A 445 -24.67 2.74 -17.83
N GLY A 446 -23.73 2.11 -18.52
CA GLY A 446 -23.86 1.74 -19.92
C GLY A 446 -24.99 0.73 -20.18
N ALA A 447 -25.40 0.65 -21.45
CA ALA A 447 -26.51 -0.22 -21.84
C ALA A 447 -26.18 -1.72 -21.73
N THR A 448 -24.90 -2.09 -21.73
CA THR A 448 -24.45 -3.46 -21.53
C THR A 448 -24.34 -3.77 -20.04
N GLU A 449 -23.82 -2.83 -19.25
CA GLU A 449 -23.78 -2.90 -17.78
C GLU A 449 -25.18 -3.16 -17.19
N GLN A 450 -26.18 -2.34 -17.52
CA GLN A 450 -27.55 -2.49 -17.01
C GLN A 450 -28.19 -3.84 -17.40
N LYS A 451 -27.83 -4.38 -18.56
CA LYS A 451 -28.28 -5.72 -18.99
C LYS A 451 -27.58 -6.82 -18.21
N ALA A 452 -26.29 -6.68 -17.95
CA ALA A 452 -25.53 -7.62 -17.12
C ALA A 452 -26.11 -7.65 -15.70
N TYR A 453 -26.37 -6.48 -15.11
CA TYR A 453 -27.00 -6.36 -13.79
C TYR A 453 -28.39 -7.01 -13.74
N SER A 454 -29.23 -6.77 -14.75
CA SER A 454 -30.56 -7.40 -14.83
C SER A 454 -30.48 -8.95 -14.87
N ARG A 455 -29.46 -9.51 -15.53
CA ARG A 455 -29.22 -10.97 -15.57
C ARG A 455 -28.63 -11.48 -14.25
N PHE A 456 -27.80 -10.68 -13.61
CA PHE A 456 -27.23 -10.93 -12.30
C PHE A 456 -28.32 -11.00 -11.23
N GLN A 457 -29.24 -10.03 -11.18
CA GLN A 457 -30.36 -10.05 -10.23
C GLN A 457 -31.20 -11.32 -10.35
N GLN A 458 -31.41 -11.80 -11.59
CA GLN A 458 -32.10 -13.08 -11.82
C GLN A 458 -31.28 -14.27 -11.29
N LYS A 459 -29.96 -14.31 -11.54
CA LYS A 459 -29.07 -15.39 -11.05
C LYS A 459 -29.02 -15.39 -9.52
N GLN A 460 -28.85 -14.22 -8.92
CA GLN A 460 -28.82 -14.05 -7.47
C GLN A 460 -30.14 -14.55 -6.84
N GLN A 461 -31.29 -14.20 -7.42
CA GLN A 461 -32.57 -14.69 -6.93
C GLN A 461 -32.71 -16.21 -7.01
N GLU A 462 -32.27 -16.82 -8.13
CA GLU A 462 -32.27 -18.28 -8.32
C GLU A 462 -31.36 -18.97 -7.29
N VAL A 463 -30.10 -18.53 -7.19
CA VAL A 463 -29.11 -19.12 -6.28
C VAL A 463 -29.50 -18.95 -4.81
N LEU A 464 -30.02 -17.79 -4.39
CA LEU A 464 -30.50 -17.60 -3.02
C LEU A 464 -31.70 -18.50 -2.70
N ALA A 465 -32.56 -18.79 -3.69
CA ALA A 465 -33.66 -19.73 -3.51
C ALA A 465 -33.15 -21.18 -3.36
N ASP A 466 -32.18 -21.58 -4.18
CA ASP A 466 -31.57 -22.92 -4.11
C ASP A 466 -30.82 -23.13 -2.78
N LEU A 467 -30.01 -22.15 -2.36
CA LEU A 467 -29.34 -22.17 -1.05
C LEU A 467 -30.33 -22.16 0.12
N THR A 468 -31.49 -21.50 -0.03
CA THR A 468 -32.56 -21.55 0.96
C THR A 468 -33.13 -22.97 1.09
N GLU A 469 -33.31 -23.68 -0.02
CA GLU A 469 -33.74 -25.08 0.00
C GLU A 469 -32.65 -26.00 0.60
N GLU A 470 -31.38 -25.79 0.28
CA GLU A 470 -30.30 -26.57 0.92
C GLU A 470 -30.20 -26.33 2.43
N MET A 471 -30.47 -25.12 2.91
CA MET A 471 -30.44 -24.82 4.35
C MET A 471 -31.72 -25.20 5.11
N ASN A 472 -32.90 -25.13 4.48
CA ASN A 472 -34.18 -25.27 5.17
C ASN A 472 -35.04 -26.43 4.68
N GLY A 473 -34.73 -26.99 3.52
CA GLY A 473 -35.47 -28.03 2.82
C GLY A 473 -35.53 -29.33 3.61
N SER A 474 -36.41 -30.25 3.20
CA SER A 474 -36.64 -31.50 3.96
C SER A 474 -35.60 -32.60 3.69
N SER A 475 -34.75 -32.42 2.67
CA SER A 475 -33.77 -33.41 2.21
C SER A 475 -32.57 -32.72 1.56
N PRO A 476 -31.72 -32.02 2.33
CA PRO A 476 -30.52 -31.37 1.78
C PRO A 476 -29.54 -32.42 1.23
N GLU A 477 -28.81 -32.06 0.18
CA GLU A 477 -27.83 -32.96 -0.42
C GLU A 477 -26.49 -32.91 0.35
N ALA A 478 -25.74 -34.02 0.34
CA ALA A 478 -24.40 -34.00 0.89
C ALA A 478 -23.49 -33.15 0.01
N TYR A 479 -22.48 -32.50 0.58
CA TYR A 479 -21.61 -31.57 -0.15
C TYR A 479 -21.04 -32.18 -1.45
N ASN A 480 -20.55 -33.42 -1.42
CA ASN A 480 -20.00 -34.10 -2.61
C ASN A 480 -21.04 -34.52 -3.66
N ASP A 481 -22.32 -34.52 -3.32
CA ASP A 481 -23.41 -34.88 -4.24
C ASP A 481 -23.90 -33.66 -5.05
N LEU A 482 -23.56 -32.45 -4.61
CA LEU A 482 -23.86 -31.18 -5.28
C LEU A 482 -22.97 -30.96 -6.51
N ASP A 483 -23.40 -30.09 -7.42
CA ASP A 483 -22.54 -29.60 -8.51
C ASP A 483 -21.45 -28.65 -8.02
N GLU A 484 -20.44 -28.39 -8.85
CA GLU A 484 -19.28 -27.56 -8.50
C GLU A 484 -19.68 -26.14 -8.10
N GLU A 485 -20.72 -25.59 -8.72
CA GLU A 485 -21.25 -24.26 -8.40
C GLU A 485 -21.79 -24.19 -6.98
N MET A 486 -22.67 -25.12 -6.62
CA MET A 486 -23.26 -25.13 -5.29
C MET A 486 -22.22 -25.50 -4.22
N GLN A 487 -21.24 -26.35 -4.55
CA GLN A 487 -20.10 -26.63 -3.69
C GLN A 487 -19.28 -25.37 -3.38
N GLU A 488 -18.99 -24.53 -4.39
CA GLU A 488 -18.28 -23.27 -4.19
C GLU A 488 -19.08 -22.31 -3.30
N TYR A 489 -20.40 -22.19 -3.51
CA TYR A 489 -21.25 -21.34 -2.68
C TYR A 489 -21.32 -21.81 -1.23
N GLN A 490 -21.47 -23.12 -0.99
CA GLN A 490 -21.49 -23.65 0.37
C GLN A 490 -20.13 -23.50 1.07
N SER A 491 -19.02 -23.69 0.33
CA SER A 491 -17.68 -23.41 0.85
C SER A 491 -17.49 -21.95 1.22
N PHE A 492 -17.94 -21.02 0.36
CA PHE A 492 -17.91 -19.59 0.65
C PHE A 492 -18.70 -19.25 1.91
N ILE A 493 -19.90 -19.81 2.07
CA ILE A 493 -20.74 -19.54 3.25
C ILE A 493 -20.04 -20.01 4.53
N VAL A 494 -19.53 -21.25 4.55
CA VAL A 494 -19.00 -21.86 5.77
C VAL A 494 -17.63 -21.31 6.12
N ASN A 495 -16.72 -21.24 5.15
CA ASN A 495 -15.32 -20.90 5.39
C ASN A 495 -15.13 -19.39 5.38
N ASP A 496 -15.52 -18.72 4.30
CA ASP A 496 -15.18 -17.33 4.06
C ASP A 496 -16.12 -16.38 4.83
N LEU A 497 -17.43 -16.59 4.70
CA LEU A 497 -18.43 -15.71 5.31
C LEU A 497 -18.55 -15.95 6.82
N LEU A 498 -18.91 -17.17 7.22
CA LEU A 498 -19.16 -17.48 8.64
C LEU A 498 -17.88 -17.62 9.47
N GLY A 499 -16.82 -18.18 8.89
CA GLY A 499 -15.52 -18.35 9.53
C GLY A 499 -14.71 -17.07 9.52
N ASP A 500 -14.13 -16.73 8.38
CA ASP A 500 -13.09 -15.70 8.29
C ASP A 500 -13.63 -14.27 8.38
N THR A 501 -14.74 -13.98 7.70
CA THR A 501 -15.30 -12.61 7.62
C THR A 501 -16.05 -12.22 8.87
N MET A 502 -16.98 -13.08 9.33
CA MET A 502 -17.87 -12.76 10.44
C MET A 502 -17.37 -13.29 11.79
N GLY A 503 -16.49 -14.31 11.79
CA GLY A 503 -16.04 -14.95 13.03
C GLY A 503 -17.15 -15.64 13.83
N ILE A 504 -18.33 -15.83 13.25
CA ILE A 504 -19.49 -16.44 13.90
C ILE A 504 -19.24 -17.92 14.12
N LEU A 505 -18.65 -18.58 13.13
CA LEU A 505 -18.20 -19.96 13.26
C LEU A 505 -16.80 -19.95 13.87
N SER A 506 -16.72 -20.20 15.19
CA SER A 506 -15.48 -20.02 15.94
C SER A 506 -14.48 -21.15 15.66
N SER A 507 -13.43 -20.83 14.90
CA SER A 507 -12.30 -21.74 14.64
C SER A 507 -11.65 -22.27 15.92
N THR A 508 -11.68 -21.51 17.01
CA THR A 508 -11.13 -21.93 18.32
C THR A 508 -12.04 -22.87 19.11
N ALA A 509 -13.35 -22.85 18.84
CA ALA A 509 -14.32 -23.72 19.51
C ALA A 509 -14.47 -25.07 18.79
N ILE A 510 -14.16 -25.11 17.49
CA ILE A 510 -14.22 -26.30 16.66
C ILE A 510 -13.14 -27.29 17.11
N ASN A 511 -13.57 -28.51 17.44
CA ASN A 511 -12.65 -29.61 17.68
C ASN A 511 -12.32 -30.29 16.36
N SER A 512 -11.06 -30.21 15.92
CA SER A 512 -10.61 -30.83 14.67
C SER A 512 -10.77 -32.36 14.66
N ASP A 513 -10.84 -33.01 15.82
CA ASP A 513 -11.04 -34.47 15.94
C ASP A 513 -12.52 -34.87 15.95
N ASP A 514 -13.46 -33.91 15.90
CA ASP A 514 -14.89 -34.20 15.90
C ASP A 514 -15.33 -34.92 14.62
N GLU A 515 -16.18 -35.95 14.77
CA GLU A 515 -16.61 -36.79 13.65
C GLU A 515 -17.43 -36.01 12.62
N THR A 516 -18.25 -35.04 13.06
CA THR A 516 -19.08 -34.21 12.17
C THR A 516 -18.24 -33.19 11.43
N TYR A 517 -17.27 -32.56 12.11
CA TYR A 517 -16.30 -31.66 11.46
C TYR A 517 -15.50 -32.40 10.38
N GLN A 518 -15.00 -33.59 10.71
CA GLN A 518 -14.30 -34.44 9.76
C GLN A 518 -15.21 -34.94 8.62
N ALA A 519 -16.50 -35.14 8.88
CA ALA A 519 -17.47 -35.53 7.86
C ALA A 519 -17.78 -34.39 6.89
N TRP A 520 -17.85 -33.14 7.37
CA TRP A 520 -17.94 -31.93 6.54
C TRP A 520 -16.70 -31.76 5.66
N ASN A 521 -15.50 -31.87 6.24
CA ASN A 521 -14.25 -31.77 5.47
C ASN A 521 -14.07 -32.88 4.44
N ARG A 522 -14.72 -34.04 4.63
CA ARG A 522 -14.80 -35.11 3.62
C ARG A 522 -15.92 -34.92 2.60
N GLY A 523 -16.77 -33.91 2.78
CA GLY A 523 -17.93 -33.62 1.95
C GLY A 523 -19.08 -34.63 2.04
N THR A 524 -19.12 -35.42 3.12
CA THR A 524 -20.05 -36.56 3.28
C THR A 524 -21.38 -36.21 3.96
N ILE A 525 -21.54 -34.96 4.39
CA ILE A 525 -22.76 -34.43 5.01
C ILE A 525 -23.14 -33.10 4.34
N SER A 526 -24.37 -32.67 4.55
CA SER A 526 -24.86 -31.37 4.04
C SER A 526 -24.36 -30.20 4.89
N MET A 527 -24.29 -28.99 4.31
CA MET A 527 -24.01 -27.77 5.07
C MET A 527 -25.01 -27.55 6.20
N ARG A 528 -26.29 -27.87 5.98
CA ARG A 528 -27.33 -27.81 7.01
C ARG A 528 -27.00 -28.71 8.21
N GLU A 529 -26.65 -29.97 7.97
CA GLU A 529 -26.31 -30.91 9.04
C GLU A 529 -25.11 -30.42 9.83
N TYR A 530 -24.08 -29.91 9.14
CA TYR A 530 -22.89 -29.35 9.75
C TYR A 530 -23.21 -28.12 10.62
N LEU A 531 -23.91 -27.13 10.08
CA LEU A 531 -24.23 -25.89 10.80
C LEU A 531 -25.22 -26.10 11.95
N LEU A 532 -26.19 -27.01 11.79
CA LEU A 532 -27.10 -27.40 12.88
C LEU A 532 -26.34 -28.11 14.01
N TYR A 533 -25.37 -28.97 13.67
CA TYR A 533 -24.50 -29.60 14.65
C TYR A 533 -23.62 -28.56 15.36
N ALA A 534 -23.02 -27.64 14.61
CA ALA A 534 -22.22 -26.53 15.14
C ALA A 534 -23.01 -25.69 16.15
N ALA A 535 -24.28 -25.39 15.86
CA ALA A 535 -25.21 -24.73 16.78
C ALA A 535 -25.42 -25.52 18.08
N SER A 536 -25.43 -26.85 18.02
CA SER A 536 -25.58 -27.73 19.18
C SER A 536 -24.31 -27.86 20.05
N GLN A 537 -23.13 -27.70 19.44
CA GLN A 537 -21.84 -27.84 20.12
C GLN A 537 -21.27 -26.52 20.64
N ASN A 538 -22.02 -25.42 20.56
CA ASN A 538 -21.57 -24.05 20.87
C ASN A 538 -20.34 -23.62 20.03
N TRP A 539 -20.26 -24.06 18.76
CA TRP A 539 -19.25 -23.55 17.83
C TRP A 539 -19.64 -22.20 17.22
N ILE A 540 -20.91 -21.81 17.38
CA ILE A 540 -21.47 -20.54 16.91
C ILE A 540 -21.41 -19.49 18.02
N ASP A 541 -20.82 -18.33 17.73
CA ASP A 541 -20.90 -17.17 18.60
C ASP A 541 -22.29 -16.51 18.51
N VAL A 542 -23.15 -16.89 19.46
CA VAL A 542 -24.55 -16.43 19.54
C VAL A 542 -24.64 -14.91 19.82
N SER A 543 -23.59 -14.29 20.38
CA SER A 543 -23.61 -12.84 20.67
C SER A 543 -23.68 -11.98 19.41
N GLN A 544 -23.25 -12.53 18.28
CA GLN A 544 -23.32 -11.89 16.95
C GLN A 544 -24.69 -12.06 16.28
N LEU A 545 -25.56 -12.95 16.81
CA LEU A 545 -26.88 -13.25 16.24
C LEU A 545 -28.02 -12.51 16.96
N THR A 546 -27.82 -12.05 18.19
CA THR A 546 -28.84 -11.35 18.99
C THR A 546 -28.22 -10.48 20.09
N THR A 547 -28.83 -9.34 20.36
CA THR A 547 -28.48 -8.45 21.48
C THR A 547 -29.26 -8.75 22.77
N ASP A 548 -30.27 -9.63 22.69
CA ASP A 548 -31.09 -10.01 23.85
C ASP A 548 -30.43 -11.16 24.62
N ASP A 549 -30.47 -11.12 25.96
CA ASP A 549 -30.09 -12.20 26.91
C ASP A 549 -31.01 -13.45 26.80
N ALA A 550 -31.58 -13.71 25.62
CA ALA A 550 -32.46 -14.84 25.37
C ALA A 550 -31.65 -16.14 25.30
N TYR A 551 -32.04 -17.13 26.10
CA TYR A 551 -31.56 -18.50 25.94
C TYR A 551 -32.17 -19.09 24.67
N LEU A 552 -31.45 -18.96 23.55
CA LEU A 552 -31.82 -19.60 22.29
C LEU A 552 -31.47 -21.08 22.34
N ASP A 553 -32.35 -21.94 21.83
CA ASP A 553 -32.00 -23.33 21.57
C ASP A 553 -31.24 -23.49 20.24
N SER A 554 -30.69 -24.68 19.98
CA SER A 554 -29.88 -24.91 18.78
C SER A 554 -30.65 -24.77 17.47
N ALA A 555 -31.97 -24.99 17.46
CA ALA A 555 -32.80 -24.79 16.28
C ALA A 555 -33.08 -23.30 16.05
N GLU A 556 -33.31 -22.53 17.11
CA GLU A 556 -33.45 -21.07 17.05
C GLU A 556 -32.14 -20.40 16.62
N VAL A 557 -30.99 -20.83 17.15
CA VAL A 557 -29.66 -20.36 16.72
C VAL A 557 -29.45 -20.62 15.24
N TYR A 558 -29.72 -21.85 14.78
CA TYR A 558 -29.59 -22.20 13.36
C TYR A 558 -30.49 -21.33 12.47
N GLN A 559 -31.75 -21.13 12.85
CA GLN A 559 -32.67 -20.30 12.07
C GLN A 559 -32.19 -18.86 11.94
N ARG A 560 -31.67 -18.26 13.03
CA ARG A 560 -31.10 -16.91 13.01
C ARG A 560 -29.83 -16.83 12.18
N LEU A 561 -28.98 -17.85 12.25
CA LEU A 561 -27.80 -17.96 11.40
C LEU A 561 -28.19 -17.95 9.92
N THR A 562 -29.17 -18.77 9.53
CA THR A 562 -29.64 -18.86 8.14
C THR A 562 -30.22 -17.53 7.64
N GLU A 563 -31.02 -16.84 8.46
CA GLU A 563 -31.55 -15.50 8.14
C GLU A 563 -30.42 -14.50 7.88
N LEU A 564 -29.41 -14.48 8.76
CA LEU A 564 -28.26 -13.60 8.64
C LEU A 564 -27.40 -13.94 7.43
N VAL A 565 -27.12 -15.22 7.18
CA VAL A 565 -26.38 -15.67 5.99
C VAL A 565 -27.07 -15.18 4.73
N MET A 566 -28.38 -15.36 4.62
CA MET A 566 -29.15 -14.92 3.45
C MET A 566 -29.10 -13.40 3.23
N GLU A 567 -29.23 -12.62 4.30
CA GLU A 567 -29.10 -11.15 4.25
C GLU A 567 -27.70 -10.72 3.78
N ARG A 568 -26.65 -11.38 4.29
CA ARG A 568 -25.25 -11.07 3.95
C ARG A 568 -24.89 -11.49 2.53
N LEU A 569 -25.34 -12.65 2.06
CA LEU A 569 -25.11 -13.08 0.68
C LEU A 569 -25.76 -12.12 -0.33
N ALA A 570 -26.97 -11.64 -0.04
CA ALA A 570 -27.68 -10.70 -0.92
C ALA A 570 -26.96 -9.35 -1.09
N SER A 571 -26.12 -8.96 -0.13
CA SER A 571 -25.38 -7.69 -0.12
C SER A 571 -23.86 -7.84 -0.25
N SER A 572 -23.35 -9.06 -0.48
CA SER A 572 -21.92 -9.34 -0.55
C SER A 572 -21.37 -9.17 -1.97
N THR A 573 -20.38 -8.28 -2.12
CA THR A 573 -19.64 -8.11 -3.38
C THR A 573 -18.85 -9.36 -3.74
N ASP A 574 -18.20 -10.02 -2.77
CA ASP A 574 -17.40 -11.23 -3.02
C ASP A 574 -18.29 -12.39 -3.49
N PHE A 575 -19.46 -12.55 -2.90
CA PHE A 575 -20.45 -13.52 -3.39
C PHE A 575 -20.95 -13.14 -4.79
N SER A 576 -21.17 -11.85 -5.03
CA SER A 576 -21.61 -11.35 -6.34
C SER A 576 -20.60 -11.67 -7.45
N LYS A 577 -19.30 -11.59 -7.17
CA LYS A 577 -18.24 -11.96 -8.12
C LYS A 577 -18.30 -13.45 -8.48
N LYS A 578 -18.50 -14.34 -7.49
CA LYS A 578 -18.76 -15.77 -7.74
C LYS A 578 -19.98 -16.01 -8.63
N LEU A 579 -21.07 -15.26 -8.43
CA LEU A 579 -22.23 -15.34 -9.32
C LEU A 579 -21.88 -14.92 -10.75
N TYR A 580 -21.09 -13.86 -10.93
CA TYR A 580 -20.63 -13.44 -12.25
C TYR A 580 -19.72 -14.47 -12.91
N HIS A 581 -18.86 -15.16 -12.14
CA HIS A 581 -18.05 -16.28 -12.62
C HIS A 581 -18.93 -17.36 -13.28
N TYR A 582 -19.94 -17.86 -12.56
CA TYR A 582 -20.84 -18.88 -13.11
C TYR A 582 -21.74 -18.34 -14.22
N MET A 583 -22.16 -17.07 -14.17
CA MET A 583 -22.88 -16.46 -15.29
C MET A 583 -22.07 -16.44 -16.59
N LEU A 584 -20.75 -16.29 -16.51
CA LEU A 584 -19.88 -16.46 -17.68
C LEU A 584 -19.93 -17.91 -18.16
N LEU A 585 -19.66 -18.88 -17.28
CA LEU A 585 -19.64 -20.31 -17.65
C LEU A 585 -20.97 -20.80 -18.25
N GLU A 586 -22.10 -20.27 -17.79
CA GLU A 586 -23.46 -20.55 -18.28
C GLU A 586 -23.87 -19.80 -19.55
N ASP A 587 -22.99 -18.95 -20.12
CA ASP A 587 -23.28 -18.05 -21.24
C ASP A 587 -24.41 -17.03 -20.97
N ARG A 588 -24.72 -16.75 -19.70
CA ARG A 588 -25.61 -15.63 -19.30
C ARG A 588 -24.90 -14.29 -19.47
N LEU A 589 -23.58 -14.29 -19.31
CA LEU A 589 -22.70 -13.18 -19.64
C LEU A 589 -21.68 -13.67 -20.66
N SER A 590 -21.47 -12.91 -21.74
CA SER A 590 -20.53 -13.30 -22.79
C SER A 590 -19.25 -12.48 -22.74
N GLY A 591 -18.15 -13.00 -23.29
CA GLY A 591 -16.92 -12.21 -23.46
C GLY A 591 -17.12 -10.91 -24.24
N THR A 592 -18.08 -10.88 -25.17
CA THR A 592 -18.48 -9.66 -25.87
C THR A 592 -19.13 -8.64 -24.93
N ASP A 593 -19.98 -9.10 -23.99
CA ASP A 593 -20.57 -8.23 -22.98
C ASP A 593 -19.46 -7.63 -22.10
N ILE A 594 -18.50 -8.45 -21.64
CA ILE A 594 -17.34 -8.00 -20.86
C ILE A 594 -16.55 -6.92 -21.61
N CYS A 595 -16.19 -7.17 -22.88
CA CYS A 595 -15.45 -6.20 -23.67
C CYS A 595 -16.23 -4.88 -23.88
N ASN A 596 -17.55 -4.95 -24.07
CA ASN A 596 -18.39 -3.75 -24.16
C ASN A 596 -18.42 -2.98 -22.84
N ILE A 597 -18.56 -3.67 -21.71
CA ILE A 597 -18.52 -3.07 -20.37
C ILE A 597 -17.20 -2.32 -20.16
N MET A 598 -16.06 -2.91 -20.54
CA MET A 598 -14.76 -2.23 -20.45
C MET A 598 -14.71 -0.93 -21.25
N TYR A 599 -15.34 -0.88 -22.43
CA TYR A 599 -15.47 0.36 -23.19
C TYR A 599 -16.48 1.33 -22.57
N GLU A 600 -17.60 0.84 -22.01
CA GLU A 600 -18.62 1.66 -21.34
C GLU A 600 -18.01 2.38 -20.12
N GLN A 601 -17.19 1.68 -19.32
CA GLN A 601 -16.44 2.22 -18.17
C GLN A 601 -15.14 2.94 -18.54
N ASN A 602 -14.85 3.12 -19.84
CA ASN A 602 -13.64 3.79 -20.35
C ASN A 602 -12.31 3.17 -19.86
N LEU A 603 -12.31 1.87 -19.54
CA LEU A 603 -11.12 1.10 -19.22
C LEU A 603 -10.26 0.83 -20.47
N LEU A 604 -10.88 0.91 -21.66
CA LEU A 604 -10.21 0.77 -22.95
C LEU A 604 -10.50 2.00 -23.83
N THR A 605 -9.52 2.42 -24.63
CA THR A 605 -9.70 3.53 -25.56
C THR A 605 -10.60 3.15 -26.74
N LYS A 606 -11.58 4.01 -27.04
CA LYS A 606 -12.44 3.91 -28.23
C LYS A 606 -11.78 4.51 -29.48
N GLU A 607 -10.62 5.13 -29.32
CA GLU A 607 -9.91 5.89 -30.36
C GLU A 607 -8.89 5.04 -31.12
N ASP A 608 -9.19 3.76 -31.37
CA ASP A 608 -8.29 2.86 -32.09
C ASP A 608 -9.00 1.94 -33.11
N GLU A 609 -8.19 1.24 -33.91
CA GLU A 609 -8.70 0.33 -34.94
C GLU A 609 -9.36 -0.93 -34.34
N ASP A 610 -8.91 -1.35 -33.14
CA ASP A 610 -9.46 -2.54 -32.47
C ASP A 610 -10.92 -2.30 -32.07
N TYR A 611 -11.26 -1.14 -31.49
CA TYR A 611 -12.64 -0.77 -31.19
C TYR A 611 -13.50 -0.78 -32.45
N THR A 612 -13.02 -0.17 -33.54
CA THR A 612 -13.75 -0.11 -34.82
C THR A 612 -13.99 -1.52 -35.39
N ASN A 613 -12.99 -2.39 -35.33
CA ASN A 613 -13.09 -3.77 -35.82
C ASN A 613 -13.96 -4.64 -34.91
N PHE A 614 -13.92 -4.44 -33.60
CA PHE A 614 -14.78 -5.14 -32.62
C PHE A 614 -16.25 -4.78 -32.80
N VAL A 615 -16.60 -3.48 -32.81
CA VAL A 615 -17.98 -3.01 -33.00
C VAL A 615 -18.55 -3.41 -34.36
N SER A 616 -17.72 -3.52 -35.40
CA SER A 616 -18.14 -4.00 -36.72
C SER A 616 -18.21 -5.52 -36.85
N GLY A 617 -17.88 -6.28 -35.79
CA GLY A 617 -17.92 -7.74 -35.75
C GLY A 617 -16.78 -8.42 -36.53
N ARG A 618 -15.71 -7.68 -36.87
CA ARG A 618 -14.52 -8.21 -37.54
C ARG A 618 -13.48 -8.77 -36.57
N LEU A 619 -13.53 -8.33 -35.31
CA LEU A 619 -12.68 -8.80 -34.22
C LEU A 619 -13.56 -9.50 -33.19
N SER A 620 -13.20 -10.73 -32.80
CA SER A 620 -13.91 -11.44 -31.73
C SER A 620 -13.52 -10.88 -30.35
N ALA A 621 -14.28 -11.20 -29.30
CA ALA A 621 -13.92 -10.82 -27.93
C ALA A 621 -12.56 -11.43 -27.51
N TYR A 622 -12.30 -12.69 -27.89
CA TYR A 622 -11.02 -13.36 -27.65
C TYR A 622 -9.87 -12.61 -28.33
N ASP A 623 -10.02 -12.27 -29.62
CA ASP A 623 -8.98 -11.57 -30.37
C ASP A 623 -8.77 -10.14 -29.85
N LEU A 624 -9.85 -9.48 -29.40
CA LEU A 624 -9.77 -8.15 -28.80
C LEU A 624 -8.96 -8.19 -27.51
N ILE A 625 -9.31 -9.06 -26.55
CA ILE A 625 -8.56 -9.20 -25.30
C ILE A 625 -7.08 -9.52 -25.57
N ARG A 626 -6.83 -10.45 -26.51
CA ARG A 626 -5.46 -10.78 -26.93
C ARG A 626 -4.72 -9.54 -27.46
N ASN A 627 -5.35 -8.71 -28.28
CA ASN A 627 -4.75 -7.47 -28.80
C ASN A 627 -4.51 -6.45 -27.68
N LYS A 628 -5.44 -6.30 -26.73
CA LYS A 628 -5.34 -5.32 -25.64
C LYS A 628 -4.28 -5.71 -24.61
N ILE A 629 -4.13 -7.00 -24.29
CA ILE A 629 -2.98 -7.51 -23.51
C ILE A 629 -1.68 -7.30 -24.29
N ASN A 630 -1.68 -7.57 -25.61
CA ASN A 630 -0.49 -7.34 -26.43
C ASN A 630 -0.05 -5.88 -26.44
N LYS A 631 -0.98 -4.92 -26.41
CA LYS A 631 -0.67 -3.48 -26.33
C LYS A 631 -0.42 -2.97 -24.92
N LEU A 632 -0.47 -3.85 -23.91
CA LEU A 632 -0.42 -3.49 -22.48
C LEU A 632 -1.53 -2.49 -22.04
N GLU A 633 -2.63 -2.41 -22.78
CA GLU A 633 -3.83 -1.70 -22.35
C GLU A 633 -4.57 -2.50 -21.25
N ILE A 634 -4.39 -3.82 -21.26
CA ILE A 634 -4.71 -4.72 -20.15
C ILE A 634 -3.40 -5.33 -19.67
N THR A 635 -2.99 -4.99 -18.46
CA THR A 635 -1.73 -5.46 -17.86
C THR A 635 -1.92 -6.79 -17.14
N PRO A 636 -0.86 -7.61 -16.99
CA PRO A 636 -0.91 -8.80 -16.15
C PRO A 636 -1.36 -8.53 -14.71
N ALA A 637 -1.00 -7.35 -14.16
CA ALA A 637 -1.43 -6.91 -12.84
C ALA A 637 -2.96 -6.80 -12.74
N GLN A 638 -3.60 -6.16 -13.72
CA GLN A 638 -5.07 -6.04 -13.77
C GLN A 638 -5.77 -7.40 -13.87
N LEU A 639 -5.13 -8.39 -14.50
CA LEU A 639 -5.65 -9.74 -14.56
C LEU A 639 -5.40 -10.53 -13.27
N ALA A 640 -4.33 -10.27 -12.53
CA ALA A 640 -3.94 -11.05 -11.35
C ALA A 640 -3.90 -12.59 -11.57
N LEU A 641 -3.83 -13.05 -12.83
CA LEU A 641 -3.71 -14.47 -13.21
C LEU A 641 -2.25 -14.91 -13.18
N ASP A 642 -1.99 -16.19 -12.97
CA ASP A 642 -0.63 -16.70 -13.02
C ASP A 642 -0.05 -16.73 -14.46
N PRO A 643 1.12 -16.12 -14.74
CA PRO A 643 1.86 -15.17 -13.91
C PRO A 643 1.34 -13.73 -14.04
N CYS A 644 1.26 -13.01 -12.92
CA CYS A 644 0.89 -11.57 -12.86
C CYS A 644 1.96 -10.69 -12.21
N SER A 645 3.01 -11.31 -11.65
CA SER A 645 4.01 -10.61 -10.85
C SER A 645 5.43 -11.05 -11.23
N GLY A 646 6.41 -10.23 -10.84
CA GLY A 646 7.82 -10.51 -11.08
C GLY A 646 8.72 -9.66 -10.19
N SER A 647 9.97 -10.06 -10.06
CA SER A 647 10.98 -9.25 -9.39
C SER A 647 12.36 -9.44 -10.00
N ALA A 648 13.17 -8.40 -9.92
CA ALA A 648 14.56 -8.43 -10.34
C ALA A 648 15.40 -7.55 -9.42
N VAL A 649 16.55 -8.05 -8.99
CA VAL A 649 17.49 -7.30 -8.16
C VAL A 649 18.84 -7.36 -8.82
N ILE A 650 19.42 -6.19 -9.09
CA ILE A 650 20.72 -6.01 -9.74
C ILE A 650 21.65 -5.30 -8.75
N THR A 651 22.84 -5.84 -8.56
CA THR A 651 23.84 -5.37 -7.62
C THR A 651 25.18 -5.11 -8.32
N ASP A 652 25.98 -4.22 -7.74
CA ASP A 652 27.40 -4.14 -8.03
C ASP A 652 28.16 -5.19 -7.19
N PRO A 653 28.77 -6.21 -7.82
CA PRO A 653 29.45 -7.30 -7.09
C PRO A 653 30.66 -6.85 -6.28
N ASN A 654 31.24 -5.68 -6.62
CA ASN A 654 32.45 -5.17 -5.98
C ASN A 654 32.16 -4.28 -4.76
N SER A 655 30.92 -3.86 -4.58
CA SER A 655 30.54 -2.95 -3.48
C SER A 655 29.34 -3.43 -2.67
N GLY A 656 28.47 -4.31 -3.20
CA GLY A 656 27.20 -4.66 -2.55
C GLY A 656 26.10 -3.61 -2.73
N ALA A 657 26.35 -2.55 -3.49
CA ALA A 657 25.36 -1.53 -3.81
C ALA A 657 24.25 -2.10 -4.72
N ILE A 658 22.99 -1.78 -4.43
CA ILE A 658 21.85 -2.18 -5.25
C ILE A 658 21.62 -1.15 -6.35
N LEU A 659 21.72 -1.56 -7.61
CA LEU A 659 21.54 -0.69 -8.77
C LEU A 659 20.08 -0.64 -9.25
N ALA A 660 19.34 -1.73 -9.03
CA ALA A 660 17.90 -1.79 -9.23
C ALA A 660 17.30 -2.89 -8.34
N CYS A 661 16.15 -2.62 -7.74
CA CYS A 661 15.38 -3.57 -6.93
C CYS A 661 13.91 -3.43 -7.32
N VAL A 662 13.50 -4.23 -8.29
CA VAL A 662 12.20 -4.11 -8.95
C VAL A 662 11.21 -5.11 -8.36
N SER A 663 10.04 -4.61 -7.99
CA SER A 663 8.83 -5.37 -7.70
C SER A 663 7.77 -5.00 -8.75
N TYR A 664 7.27 -6.00 -9.49
CA TYR A 664 6.15 -5.85 -10.39
C TYR A 664 4.95 -6.67 -9.87
N PRO A 665 3.75 -6.07 -9.79
CA PRO A 665 3.42 -4.67 -10.08
C PRO A 665 3.77 -3.71 -8.93
N GLY A 666 3.82 -2.42 -9.25
CA GLY A 666 3.92 -1.31 -8.30
C GLY A 666 2.63 -0.48 -8.25
N TYR A 667 2.67 0.66 -7.53
CA TYR A 667 1.50 1.53 -7.30
C TYR A 667 1.94 3.00 -7.27
N ASP A 668 1.01 3.93 -7.49
CA ASP A 668 1.35 5.35 -7.51
C ASP A 668 1.31 5.96 -6.10
N ASN A 669 2.48 6.29 -5.56
CA ASN A 669 2.59 6.94 -4.26
C ASN A 669 1.90 8.31 -4.21
N ASN A 670 1.83 9.05 -5.32
CA ASN A 670 1.24 10.39 -5.34
C ASN A 670 -0.25 10.36 -5.04
N ARG A 671 -0.94 9.24 -5.33
CA ARG A 671 -2.36 9.05 -5.01
C ARG A 671 -2.60 8.72 -3.54
N ILE A 672 -1.56 8.52 -2.75
CA ILE A 672 -1.67 8.12 -1.34
C ILE A 672 -0.98 9.16 -0.44
N ALA A 673 0.12 9.72 -0.90
CA ALA A 673 0.86 10.79 -0.24
C ALA A 673 0.16 12.14 -0.39
N ASN A 674 0.44 13.05 0.56
CA ASN A 674 -0.23 14.34 0.71
C ASN A 674 -1.70 14.18 1.07
N GLN A 675 -2.56 13.87 0.09
CA GLN A 675 -3.98 13.59 0.26
C GLN A 675 -4.27 12.18 -0.25
N THR A 676 -4.87 11.35 0.60
CA THR A 676 -5.13 9.95 0.25
C THR A 676 -6.36 9.82 -0.64
N ASP A 677 -6.15 9.37 -1.88
CA ASP A 677 -7.20 8.89 -2.78
C ASP A 677 -7.78 7.59 -2.22
N THR A 678 -8.94 7.70 -1.58
CA THR A 678 -9.55 6.61 -0.81
C THR A 678 -10.02 5.47 -1.72
N GLU A 679 -10.53 5.79 -2.91
CA GLU A 679 -10.95 4.80 -3.90
C GLU A 679 -9.75 4.02 -4.44
N TYR A 680 -8.67 4.73 -4.79
CA TYR A 680 -7.43 4.08 -5.22
C TYR A 680 -6.83 3.22 -4.11
N TRP A 681 -6.80 3.72 -2.88
CA TRP A 681 -6.32 2.97 -1.72
C TRP A 681 -7.13 1.68 -1.50
N ALA A 682 -8.46 1.75 -1.57
CA ALA A 682 -9.32 0.57 -1.50
C ALA A 682 -9.01 -0.42 -2.64
N LYS A 683 -8.88 0.09 -3.87
CA LYS A 683 -8.55 -0.71 -5.05
C LYS A 683 -7.24 -1.48 -4.89
N ILE A 684 -6.14 -0.82 -4.54
CA ILE A 684 -4.84 -1.49 -4.43
C ILE A 684 -4.72 -2.42 -3.22
N ASN A 685 -5.52 -2.22 -2.17
CA ASN A 685 -5.62 -3.15 -1.04
C ASN A 685 -6.37 -4.43 -1.41
N MET A 686 -7.35 -4.33 -2.30
CA MET A 686 -8.15 -5.47 -2.78
C MET A 686 -7.61 -6.09 -4.06
N ASP A 687 -6.53 -5.54 -4.63
CA ASP A 687 -5.90 -6.05 -5.85
C ASP A 687 -5.16 -7.37 -5.55
N ALA A 688 -5.64 -8.45 -6.16
CA ALA A 688 -5.14 -9.80 -5.98
C ALA A 688 -3.70 -10.00 -6.53
N SER A 689 -3.21 -9.09 -7.39
CA SER A 689 -1.79 -9.08 -7.79
C SER A 689 -0.86 -8.63 -6.65
N GLY A 690 -1.41 -7.94 -5.65
CA GLY A 690 -0.73 -7.50 -4.42
C GLY A 690 0.39 -6.48 -4.65
N PRO A 691 0.10 -5.29 -5.21
CA PRO A 691 1.11 -4.26 -5.53
C PRO A 691 1.76 -3.63 -4.29
N LEU A 692 1.08 -3.63 -3.13
CA LEU A 692 1.65 -3.15 -1.85
C LEU A 692 2.70 -4.12 -1.28
N TYR A 693 2.70 -5.38 -1.72
CA TYR A 693 3.62 -6.41 -1.24
C TYR A 693 4.87 -6.49 -2.11
N ASN A 694 6.02 -6.08 -1.55
CA ASN A 694 7.29 -6.06 -2.28
C ASN A 694 7.75 -7.49 -2.63
N LYS A 695 7.62 -7.86 -3.91
CA LYS A 695 7.96 -9.19 -4.43
C LYS A 695 9.46 -9.48 -4.41
N ALA A 696 10.30 -8.44 -4.43
CA ALA A 696 11.75 -8.62 -4.40
C ALA A 696 12.27 -8.98 -3.00
N THR A 697 11.72 -8.34 -1.96
CA THR A 697 12.21 -8.46 -0.57
C THR A 697 11.35 -9.34 0.33
N GLN A 698 10.08 -9.58 0.00
CA GLN A 698 9.17 -10.29 0.89
C GLN A 698 8.66 -11.61 0.30
N GLN A 699 8.41 -11.68 -1.01
CA GLN A 699 7.94 -12.92 -1.63
C GLN A 699 9.06 -13.97 -1.59
N ARG A 700 8.78 -15.07 -0.90
CA ARG A 700 9.68 -16.21 -0.84
C ARG A 700 9.16 -17.31 -1.77
N THR A 701 10.05 -17.88 -2.57
CA THR A 701 9.81 -19.16 -3.26
C THR A 701 11.03 -20.06 -3.08
N ALA A 702 10.86 -21.36 -3.33
CA ALA A 702 11.97 -22.28 -3.49
C ALA A 702 12.96 -21.76 -4.56
N PRO A 703 14.28 -21.88 -4.33
CA PRO A 703 15.30 -21.39 -5.26
C PRO A 703 15.44 -22.30 -6.50
N GLY A 704 14.98 -23.55 -6.42
CA GLY A 704 15.21 -24.56 -7.42
C GLY A 704 16.69 -24.69 -7.77
N SER A 705 16.96 -24.99 -9.04
CA SER A 705 18.34 -25.25 -9.51
C SER A 705 19.33 -24.07 -9.37
N THR A 706 18.89 -22.87 -8.98
CA THR A 706 19.82 -21.77 -8.62
C THR A 706 20.65 -22.08 -7.37
N TYR A 707 20.23 -23.03 -6.53
CA TYR A 707 20.94 -23.44 -5.32
C TYR A 707 22.16 -24.35 -5.58
N LYS A 708 22.21 -25.02 -6.73
CA LYS A 708 23.25 -26.02 -7.08
C LYS A 708 24.71 -25.52 -7.03
N PRO A 709 25.05 -24.27 -7.39
CA PRO A 709 26.42 -23.79 -7.25
C PRO A 709 26.93 -23.83 -5.79
N LEU A 710 26.08 -23.55 -4.81
CA LEU A 710 26.41 -23.70 -3.38
C LEU A 710 26.76 -25.15 -3.04
N ILE A 711 25.99 -26.11 -3.58
CA ILE A 711 26.27 -27.54 -3.39
C ILE A 711 27.53 -27.98 -4.13
N ALA A 712 27.84 -27.38 -5.28
CA ALA A 712 29.11 -27.63 -5.97
C ALA A 712 30.31 -27.22 -5.08
N VAL A 713 30.24 -26.03 -4.47
CA VAL A 713 31.25 -25.57 -3.51
C VAL A 713 31.34 -26.53 -2.33
N ALA A 714 30.21 -26.95 -1.75
CA ALA A 714 30.17 -27.92 -0.65
C ALA A 714 30.85 -29.25 -1.02
N GLY A 715 30.53 -29.80 -2.19
CA GLY A 715 31.07 -31.06 -2.66
C GLY A 715 32.59 -31.03 -2.85
N LEU A 716 33.09 -29.96 -3.46
CA LEU A 716 34.53 -29.76 -3.71
C LEU A 716 35.30 -29.49 -2.40
N MET A 717 34.75 -28.67 -1.52
CA MET A 717 35.39 -28.30 -0.25
C MET A 717 35.46 -29.47 0.74
N GLU A 718 34.44 -30.33 0.80
CA GLU A 718 34.47 -31.54 1.63
C GLU A 718 35.21 -32.71 0.96
N GLY A 719 35.63 -32.56 -0.31
CA GLY A 719 36.37 -33.58 -1.04
C GLY A 719 35.56 -34.83 -1.40
N VAL A 720 34.23 -34.74 -1.42
CA VAL A 720 33.35 -35.82 -1.89
C VAL A 720 33.31 -35.90 -3.42
N VAL A 721 33.66 -34.80 -4.10
CA VAL A 721 33.95 -34.74 -5.53
C VAL A 721 35.20 -33.91 -5.79
N ASP A 722 35.87 -34.15 -6.91
CA ASP A 722 37.01 -33.38 -7.41
C ASP A 722 36.92 -33.17 -8.93
N ASP A 723 37.87 -32.45 -9.52
CA ASP A 723 37.97 -32.19 -10.97
C ASP A 723 37.95 -33.44 -11.86
N ASN A 724 38.28 -34.62 -11.31
CA ASN A 724 38.34 -35.88 -12.05
C ASN A 724 37.12 -36.77 -11.78
N THR A 725 36.22 -36.35 -10.89
CA THR A 725 35.06 -37.13 -10.48
C THR A 725 33.99 -37.07 -11.54
N ILE A 726 33.76 -38.22 -12.17
CA ILE A 726 32.73 -38.40 -13.20
C ILE A 726 31.57 -39.19 -12.60
N ILE A 727 30.36 -38.62 -12.66
CA ILE A 727 29.12 -39.29 -12.26
C ILE A 727 28.27 -39.47 -13.51
N ASN A 728 27.78 -40.69 -13.71
CA ASN A 728 26.85 -40.99 -14.79
C ASN A 728 25.42 -40.59 -14.37
N CYS A 729 24.78 -39.77 -15.18
CA CYS A 729 23.36 -39.47 -15.05
C CYS A 729 22.57 -40.30 -16.07
N ASP A 730 21.83 -41.29 -15.58
CA ASP A 730 20.89 -42.14 -16.32
C ASP A 730 19.44 -41.62 -16.29
N GLY A 731 19.20 -40.52 -15.57
CA GLY A 731 17.90 -39.85 -15.47
C GLY A 731 17.21 -40.04 -14.12
N LEU A 732 17.73 -40.90 -13.23
CA LEU A 732 17.07 -41.24 -11.98
C LEU A 732 18.08 -41.41 -10.84
N PHE A 733 17.92 -40.63 -9.77
CA PHE A 733 18.70 -40.83 -8.56
C PHE A 733 17.93 -41.68 -7.55
N GLY A 734 18.61 -42.64 -6.93
CA GLY A 734 18.06 -43.38 -5.81
C GLY A 734 17.66 -44.83 -6.10
N GLU A 735 17.87 -45.32 -7.32
CA GLU A 735 17.69 -46.73 -7.65
C GLU A 735 18.55 -47.59 -6.70
N ASP A 736 17.95 -48.64 -6.12
CA ASP A 736 18.53 -49.50 -5.08
C ASP A 736 18.93 -48.81 -3.74
N LEU A 737 18.73 -47.49 -3.61
CA LEU A 737 19.02 -46.72 -2.38
C LEU A 737 17.75 -46.35 -1.60
N PHE A 738 16.64 -46.06 -2.30
CA PHE A 738 15.36 -45.64 -1.72
C PHE A 738 14.19 -46.41 -2.33
N ASP A 739 13.03 -46.34 -1.68
CA ASP A 739 11.77 -46.84 -2.23
C ASP A 739 11.40 -46.02 -3.50
N GLU A 740 10.67 -46.63 -4.43
CA GLU A 740 10.34 -46.04 -5.76
C GLU A 740 9.74 -44.62 -5.65
N ASN A 741 8.93 -44.35 -4.62
CA ASN A 741 8.29 -43.05 -4.42
C ASN A 741 9.24 -41.95 -3.92
N ASP A 742 10.41 -42.32 -3.38
CA ASP A 742 11.41 -41.40 -2.83
C ASP A 742 12.56 -41.15 -3.82
N GLN A 743 12.52 -41.79 -4.99
CA GLN A 743 13.49 -41.59 -6.06
C GLN A 743 13.30 -40.22 -6.73
N ILE A 744 14.40 -39.64 -7.20
CA ILE A 744 14.41 -38.26 -7.72
C ILE A 744 14.77 -38.28 -9.20
N HIS A 745 13.83 -37.83 -10.03
CA HIS A 745 14.07 -37.69 -11.46
C HIS A 745 14.99 -36.52 -11.78
N CYS A 746 15.84 -36.71 -12.79
CA CYS A 746 16.46 -35.62 -13.50
C CYS A 746 15.45 -34.96 -14.44
N HIS A 747 15.59 -33.66 -14.69
CA HIS A 747 14.76 -32.98 -15.70
C HIS A 747 14.99 -33.54 -17.12
N ASN A 748 16.11 -34.22 -17.37
CA ASN A 748 16.30 -35.06 -18.55
C ASN A 748 16.10 -36.52 -18.15
N LEU A 749 14.91 -37.06 -18.43
CA LEU A 749 14.52 -38.41 -18.06
C LEU A 749 15.36 -39.50 -18.75
N SER A 750 15.99 -39.18 -19.89
CA SER A 750 16.89 -40.10 -20.59
C SER A 750 18.33 -40.11 -20.04
N GLY A 751 18.63 -39.21 -19.11
CA GLY A 751 19.95 -39.03 -18.54
C GLY A 751 20.89 -38.14 -19.38
N HIS A 752 21.85 -37.50 -18.70
CA HIS A 752 22.88 -36.68 -19.35
C HIS A 752 24.16 -37.46 -19.69
N GLY A 753 24.26 -38.73 -19.28
CA GLY A 753 25.47 -39.53 -19.40
C GLY A 753 26.55 -39.12 -18.39
N ASP A 754 27.80 -39.35 -18.75
CA ASP A 754 28.96 -39.06 -17.90
C ASP A 754 29.21 -37.54 -17.80
N LEU A 755 29.14 -36.99 -16.60
CA LEU A 755 29.36 -35.58 -16.32
C LEU A 755 30.47 -35.40 -15.27
N ASP A 756 31.28 -34.34 -15.44
CA ASP A 756 32.05 -33.73 -14.36
C ASP A 756 31.22 -32.62 -13.68
N ILE A 757 31.75 -31.98 -12.63
CA ILE A 757 31.00 -30.95 -11.89
C ILE A 757 30.63 -29.73 -12.75
N ARG A 758 31.52 -29.34 -13.68
CA ARG A 758 31.30 -28.22 -14.62
C ARG A 758 30.15 -28.56 -15.57
N GLY A 759 30.14 -29.79 -16.10
CA GLY A 759 29.08 -30.35 -16.93
C GLY A 759 27.76 -30.54 -16.16
N ALA A 760 27.82 -30.87 -14.87
CA ALA A 760 26.65 -30.98 -14.01
C ALA A 760 25.97 -29.62 -13.77
N ILE A 761 26.75 -28.55 -13.54
CA ILE A 761 26.23 -27.18 -13.46
C ILE A 761 25.63 -26.76 -14.81
N GLN A 762 26.36 -26.96 -15.92
CA GLN A 762 25.93 -26.64 -17.29
C GLN A 762 24.57 -27.25 -17.62
N ASN A 763 24.45 -28.55 -17.40
CA ASN A 763 23.24 -29.30 -17.74
C ASN A 763 22.20 -29.25 -16.63
N SER A 764 22.47 -28.62 -15.48
CA SER A 764 21.56 -28.61 -14.33
C SER A 764 21.17 -30.02 -13.85
N CYS A 765 22.10 -30.99 -13.89
CA CYS A 765 21.84 -32.40 -13.63
C CYS A 765 21.38 -32.64 -12.18
N ASN A 766 20.15 -33.11 -11.94
CA ASN A 766 19.68 -33.39 -10.57
C ASN A 766 20.46 -34.55 -9.94
N VAL A 767 20.71 -35.62 -10.71
CA VAL A 767 21.39 -36.82 -10.21
C VAL A 767 22.74 -36.49 -9.59
N TYR A 768 23.57 -35.69 -10.28
CA TYR A 768 24.90 -35.31 -9.79
C TYR A 768 24.85 -34.61 -8.42
N PHE A 769 23.94 -33.64 -8.26
CA PHE A 769 23.83 -32.88 -7.00
C PHE A 769 23.14 -33.67 -5.88
N CYS A 770 22.19 -34.55 -6.22
CA CYS A 770 21.64 -35.50 -5.26
C CYS A 770 22.71 -36.49 -4.77
N THR A 771 23.61 -36.94 -5.67
CA THR A 771 24.75 -37.78 -5.29
C THR A 771 25.69 -37.03 -4.35
N ILE A 772 26.05 -35.77 -4.61
CA ILE A 772 26.86 -34.97 -3.67
C ILE A 772 26.20 -34.93 -2.29
N ALA A 773 24.89 -34.65 -2.22
CA ALA A 773 24.16 -34.57 -0.95
C ALA A 773 24.15 -35.90 -0.19
N TYR A 774 24.02 -37.02 -0.91
CA TYR A 774 24.11 -38.36 -0.36
C TYR A 774 25.50 -38.65 0.20
N GLU A 775 26.55 -38.40 -0.59
CA GLU A 775 27.95 -38.60 -0.21
C GLU A 775 28.34 -37.76 1.02
N LEU A 776 27.89 -36.51 1.09
CA LEU A 776 28.07 -35.65 2.27
C LEU A 776 27.46 -36.25 3.55
N GLY A 777 26.40 -37.06 3.40
CA GLY A 777 25.74 -37.77 4.48
C GLY A 777 26.40 -39.09 4.89
N LEU A 778 27.39 -39.59 4.15
CA LEU A 778 28.06 -40.85 4.49
C LEU A 778 29.05 -40.69 5.64
N ASP A 779 29.06 -41.65 6.56
CA ASP A 779 30.10 -41.78 7.58
C ASP A 779 31.37 -42.48 7.04
N GLU A 780 32.40 -42.60 7.89
CA GLU A 780 33.67 -43.27 7.54
C GLU A 780 33.50 -44.74 7.12
N ASN A 781 32.35 -45.37 7.46
CA ASN A 781 32.01 -46.74 7.11
C ASN A 781 31.08 -46.84 5.89
N GLY A 782 30.74 -45.71 5.25
CA GLY A 782 29.81 -45.65 4.11
C GLY A 782 28.33 -45.80 4.51
N THR A 783 27.98 -45.49 5.76
CA THR A 783 26.57 -45.48 6.20
C THR A 783 25.99 -44.09 6.05
N PHE A 784 24.89 -43.96 5.29
CA PHE A 784 24.20 -42.70 5.11
C PHE A 784 23.46 -42.25 6.37
N SER A 785 23.58 -40.96 6.69
CA SER A 785 22.84 -40.27 7.75
C SER A 785 22.22 -38.98 7.19
N THR A 786 20.88 -38.93 7.23
CA THR A 786 20.11 -37.73 6.88
C THR A 786 20.53 -36.53 7.73
N VAL A 787 20.80 -36.74 9.03
CA VAL A 787 21.24 -35.67 9.96
C VAL A 787 22.56 -35.07 9.50
N ARG A 788 23.52 -35.92 9.11
CA ARG A 788 24.83 -35.46 8.64
C ARG A 788 24.74 -34.70 7.32
N SER A 789 23.93 -35.21 6.38
CA SER A 789 23.68 -34.54 5.11
C SER A 789 23.05 -33.16 5.35
N GLN A 790 22.08 -33.06 6.25
CA GLN A 790 21.46 -31.79 6.65
C GLN A 790 22.46 -30.83 7.31
N GLU A 791 23.29 -31.31 8.24
CA GLU A 791 24.33 -30.49 8.90
C GLU A 791 25.31 -29.87 7.87
N MET A 792 25.62 -30.59 6.78
CA MET A 792 26.44 -30.05 5.70
C MET A 792 25.70 -28.97 4.89
N LEU A 793 24.43 -29.19 4.56
CA LEU A 793 23.61 -28.17 3.91
C LEU A 793 23.53 -26.90 4.76
N ASP A 794 23.29 -27.04 6.07
CA ASP A 794 23.22 -25.93 7.02
C ASP A 794 24.56 -25.19 7.09
N LYS A 795 25.68 -25.93 7.18
CA LYS A 795 27.04 -25.36 7.20
C LYS A 795 27.29 -24.45 6.00
N TYR A 796 27.02 -24.92 4.78
CA TYR A 796 27.29 -24.15 3.57
C TYR A 796 26.23 -23.06 3.32
N ALA A 797 24.98 -23.28 3.71
CA ALA A 797 23.97 -22.22 3.73
C ALA A 797 24.41 -21.06 4.63
N SER A 798 24.90 -21.35 5.85
CA SER A 798 25.46 -20.35 6.75
C SER A 798 26.73 -19.70 6.21
N MET A 799 27.60 -20.45 5.52
CA MET A 799 28.82 -19.91 4.92
C MET A 799 28.51 -18.85 3.85
N PHE A 800 27.47 -19.07 3.04
CA PHE A 800 26.96 -18.10 2.06
C PHE A 800 25.98 -17.07 2.65
N LYS A 801 25.70 -17.13 3.96
CA LYS A 801 24.69 -16.30 4.63
C LYS A 801 23.29 -16.44 4.05
N MET A 802 22.96 -17.60 3.49
CA MET A 802 21.61 -17.91 3.00
C MET A 802 20.59 -18.08 4.14
N ASN A 803 21.04 -18.20 5.38
CA ASN A 803 20.21 -18.25 6.59
C ASN A 803 19.95 -16.88 7.24
N GLU A 804 20.36 -15.78 6.60
CA GLU A 804 20.22 -14.41 7.11
C GLU A 804 19.54 -13.52 6.05
N LYS A 805 18.88 -12.44 6.48
CA LYS A 805 18.40 -11.34 5.61
C LYS A 805 19.54 -10.73 4.79
N SER A 806 19.23 -10.17 3.61
CA SER A 806 20.22 -9.59 2.69
C SER A 806 20.90 -8.32 3.22
N GLY A 807 20.28 -7.65 4.19
CA GLY A 807 20.80 -6.43 4.82
C GLY A 807 20.19 -5.14 4.28
N ILE A 808 19.29 -5.23 3.29
CA ILE A 808 18.59 -4.07 2.70
C ILE A 808 17.78 -3.30 3.75
N GLU A 809 17.68 -1.98 3.58
CA GLU A 809 17.09 -1.04 4.55
C GLU A 809 15.57 -1.19 4.72
N ILE A 810 14.89 -1.74 3.73
CA ILE A 810 13.42 -1.89 3.71
C ILE A 810 12.98 -3.27 4.20
N SER A 811 11.71 -3.39 4.56
CA SER A 811 11.12 -4.64 5.05
C SER A 811 11.45 -5.84 4.18
N GLU A 812 12.04 -6.87 4.80
CA GLU A 812 12.48 -8.10 4.17
C GLU A 812 11.97 -9.33 4.94
N ALA A 813 11.60 -10.39 4.22
CA ALA A 813 11.19 -11.65 4.84
C ALA A 813 12.40 -12.47 5.32
N GLU A 814 12.27 -13.16 6.45
CA GLU A 814 13.30 -14.10 6.91
C GLU A 814 13.47 -15.27 5.94
N PRO A 815 14.72 -15.62 5.56
CA PRO A 815 14.96 -16.79 4.71
C PRO A 815 14.59 -18.08 5.44
N ARG A 816 14.30 -19.13 4.67
CA ARG A 816 14.14 -20.49 5.18
C ARG A 816 15.16 -21.41 4.51
N VAL A 817 16.16 -21.81 5.27
CA VAL A 817 16.98 -22.97 4.91
C VAL A 817 16.14 -24.23 5.13
N SER A 818 16.24 -25.19 4.22
CA SER A 818 15.47 -26.42 4.35
C SER A 818 15.92 -27.19 5.59
N ASP A 819 14.96 -27.74 6.31
CA ASP A 819 15.10 -28.46 7.58
C ASP A 819 14.79 -29.97 7.45
N THR A 820 14.45 -30.41 6.24
CA THR A 820 14.02 -31.79 5.93
C THR A 820 14.50 -32.16 4.52
N LEU A 821 14.53 -33.47 4.22
CA LEU A 821 14.82 -34.01 2.88
C LEU A 821 16.11 -33.42 2.24
N PRO A 822 17.29 -33.59 2.86
CA PRO A 822 18.51 -32.92 2.43
C PRO A 822 18.95 -33.24 0.99
N ILE A 823 18.55 -34.39 0.44
CA ILE A 823 18.84 -34.77 -0.95
C ILE A 823 18.03 -33.92 -1.94
N PRO A 824 16.67 -33.85 -1.89
CA PRO A 824 15.91 -32.84 -2.64
C PRO A 824 16.37 -31.40 -2.38
N SER A 825 16.75 -31.08 -1.15
CA SER A 825 17.20 -29.74 -0.79
C SER A 825 18.49 -29.31 -1.51
N ALA A 826 19.37 -30.25 -1.85
CA ALA A 826 20.57 -29.96 -2.63
C ALA A 826 20.28 -29.52 -4.09
N ILE A 827 19.12 -29.84 -4.64
CA ILE A 827 18.68 -29.29 -5.94
C ILE A 827 17.80 -28.04 -5.79
N GLY A 828 17.71 -27.50 -4.57
CA GLY A 828 16.92 -26.33 -4.22
C GLY A 828 15.42 -26.59 -4.08
N GLN A 829 15.03 -27.85 -3.86
CA GLN A 829 13.67 -28.27 -3.52
C GLN A 829 13.55 -28.54 -2.01
N GLY A 830 12.49 -29.19 -1.55
CA GLY A 830 12.26 -29.42 -0.12
C GLY A 830 11.59 -28.21 0.53
N THR A 831 12.12 -27.73 1.66
CA THR A 831 11.53 -26.62 2.42
C THR A 831 12.30 -25.30 2.29
N HIS A 832 13.27 -25.22 1.36
CA HIS A 832 13.96 -23.97 1.05
C HIS A 832 13.00 -22.88 0.60
N ASN A 833 13.15 -21.68 1.13
CA ASN A 833 12.31 -20.56 0.72
C ASN A 833 13.05 -19.22 0.86
N TYR A 834 13.32 -18.53 -0.25
CA TYR A 834 14.18 -17.35 -0.30
C TYR A 834 13.56 -16.20 -1.10
N THR A 835 13.93 -14.96 -0.78
CA THR A 835 13.55 -13.75 -1.52
C THR A 835 14.47 -13.51 -2.72
N THR A 836 14.08 -12.65 -3.65
CA THR A 836 14.94 -12.29 -4.79
C THR A 836 16.18 -11.50 -4.34
N THR A 837 16.07 -10.66 -3.31
CA THR A 837 17.23 -9.97 -2.69
C THR A 837 18.23 -10.93 -2.06
N GLN A 838 17.77 -11.99 -1.40
CA GLN A 838 18.64 -13.01 -0.83
C GLN A 838 19.40 -13.78 -1.92
N LEU A 839 18.72 -14.12 -3.02
CA LEU A 839 19.36 -14.72 -4.19
C LEU A 839 20.35 -13.76 -4.87
N ALA A 840 20.04 -12.46 -4.91
CA ALA A 840 20.94 -11.44 -5.44
C ALA A 840 22.21 -11.30 -4.60
N ARG A 841 22.11 -11.30 -3.26
CA ARG A 841 23.30 -11.33 -2.39
C ARG A 841 24.13 -12.58 -2.64
N TYR A 842 23.48 -13.74 -2.73
CA TYR A 842 24.17 -15.00 -2.99
C TYR A 842 24.96 -14.97 -4.30
N VAL A 843 24.36 -14.50 -5.41
CA VAL A 843 25.09 -14.41 -6.68
C VAL A 843 26.12 -13.28 -6.70
N THR A 844 25.95 -12.23 -5.90
CA THR A 844 26.98 -11.21 -5.65
C THR A 844 28.23 -11.86 -5.05
N THR A 845 28.06 -12.72 -4.04
CA THR A 845 29.16 -13.50 -3.44
C THR A 845 29.80 -14.46 -4.44
N LEU A 846 29.01 -15.11 -5.30
CA LEU A 846 29.57 -15.95 -6.38
C LEU A 846 30.42 -15.13 -7.36
N ALA A 847 29.95 -13.93 -7.73
CA ALA A 847 30.60 -13.07 -8.72
C ALA A 847 31.95 -12.53 -8.25
N ASN A 848 32.06 -12.19 -6.96
CA ASN A 848 33.28 -11.63 -6.36
C ASN A 848 34.14 -12.66 -5.62
N GLU A 849 33.84 -13.95 -5.80
CA GLU A 849 34.64 -15.07 -5.29
C GLU A 849 34.75 -15.12 -3.75
N GLY A 850 33.67 -14.72 -3.06
CA GLY A 850 33.50 -15.02 -1.62
C GLY A 850 33.39 -13.84 -0.67
N THR A 851 33.32 -12.59 -1.16
CA THR A 851 33.04 -11.43 -0.30
C THR A 851 31.52 -11.24 -0.14
N ILE A 852 31.05 -11.27 1.09
CA ILE A 852 29.62 -11.22 1.41
C ILE A 852 29.28 -9.84 1.96
N TYR A 853 28.33 -9.17 1.31
CA TYR A 853 27.86 -7.83 1.69
C TYR A 853 26.49 -7.87 2.35
N ASN A 854 26.24 -7.00 3.33
CA ASN A 854 24.91 -6.43 3.48
C ASN A 854 24.65 -5.54 2.25
N LEU A 855 23.61 -5.88 1.49
CA LEU A 855 23.21 -5.08 0.34
C LEU A 855 22.57 -3.77 0.81
N SER A 856 22.77 -2.69 0.08
CA SER A 856 22.22 -1.38 0.45
C SER A 856 21.68 -0.59 -0.74
N LEU A 857 20.59 0.13 -0.49
CA LEU A 857 20.02 1.15 -1.39
C LEU A 857 20.68 2.52 -1.21
N LEU A 858 21.46 2.73 -0.14
CA LEU A 858 21.95 4.03 0.28
C LEU A 858 23.35 4.30 -0.27
N GLN A 859 23.58 5.53 -0.74
CA GLN A 859 24.89 5.97 -1.22
C GLN A 859 25.47 7.11 -0.37
N LYS A 860 24.72 8.19 -0.15
CA LYS A 860 25.16 9.34 0.67
C LYS A 860 24.00 10.21 1.11
N VAL A 861 24.24 11.07 2.09
CA VAL A 861 23.32 12.11 2.57
C VAL A 861 23.98 13.48 2.41
N THR A 862 23.22 14.50 2.02
CA THR A 862 23.68 15.88 1.93
C THR A 862 22.75 16.83 2.65
N ASP A 863 23.30 17.82 3.34
CA ASP A 863 22.53 18.91 3.93
C ASP A 863 21.92 19.85 2.86
N PRO A 864 21.02 20.78 3.22
CA PRO A 864 20.43 21.73 2.27
C PRO A 864 21.44 22.66 1.58
N ASP A 865 22.64 22.82 2.13
CA ASP A 865 23.74 23.60 1.52
C ASP A 865 24.57 22.76 0.52
N GLY A 866 24.29 21.46 0.42
CA GLY A 866 24.95 20.50 -0.46
C GLY A 866 26.23 19.89 0.12
N ASN A 867 26.48 20.03 1.43
CA ASN A 867 27.60 19.36 2.09
C ASN A 867 27.22 17.93 2.47
N GLU A 868 28.16 17.00 2.29
CA GLU A 868 27.97 15.61 2.68
C GLU A 868 27.92 15.45 4.20
N VAL A 869 26.94 14.70 4.68
CA VAL A 869 26.73 14.38 6.10
C VAL A 869 27.33 13.01 6.38
N ASP A 870 28.22 12.93 7.38
CA ASP A 870 28.78 11.66 7.85
C ASP A 870 27.73 10.91 8.67
N MET A 871 27.19 9.84 8.09
CA MET A 871 26.15 9.00 8.69
C MET A 871 26.74 7.88 9.59
N GLY A 872 28.07 7.81 9.71
CA GLY A 872 28.76 6.83 10.57
C GLY A 872 28.91 5.43 9.96
N GLU A 873 29.45 4.51 10.76
CA GLU A 873 29.64 3.11 10.38
C GLU A 873 28.28 2.41 10.19
N GLY A 874 28.14 1.62 9.11
CA GLY A 874 26.91 0.88 8.80
C GLY A 874 25.93 1.60 7.87
N PHE A 875 26.23 2.84 7.43
CA PHE A 875 25.49 3.49 6.36
C PHE A 875 26.01 3.05 4.98
N GLY A 876 25.13 2.49 4.15
CA GLY A 876 25.51 1.95 2.85
C GLY A 876 25.95 0.48 2.92
N PRO A 877 26.52 -0.07 1.83
CA PRO A 877 26.95 -1.46 1.81
C PRO A 877 28.05 -1.79 2.82
N GLU A 878 27.95 -2.95 3.48
CA GLU A 878 28.89 -3.40 4.51
C GLU A 878 29.41 -4.82 4.22
N VAL A 879 30.71 -5.07 4.37
CA VAL A 879 31.27 -6.44 4.29
C VAL A 879 30.98 -7.17 5.61
N ILE A 880 30.16 -8.22 5.55
CA ILE A 880 29.76 -9.03 6.71
C ILE A 880 30.46 -10.38 6.81
N GLY A 881 31.23 -10.76 5.78
CA GLY A 881 32.00 -12.00 5.79
C GLY A 881 32.83 -12.20 4.53
N THR A 882 33.83 -13.08 4.62
CA THR A 882 34.66 -13.53 3.51
C THR A 882 34.77 -15.06 3.53
N MET A 883 34.89 -15.66 2.35
CA MET A 883 35.09 -17.10 2.15
C MET A 883 36.54 -17.41 1.79
N ASP A 884 37.50 -16.83 2.53
CA ASP A 884 38.94 -16.90 2.24
C ASP A 884 39.52 -18.33 2.24
N ASP A 885 38.83 -19.27 2.89
CA ASP A 885 39.23 -20.68 2.94
C ASP A 885 38.82 -21.47 1.68
N VAL A 886 38.00 -20.89 0.78
CA VAL A 886 37.64 -21.52 -0.50
C VAL A 886 38.75 -21.30 -1.52
N PRO A 887 39.40 -22.36 -2.05
CA PRO A 887 40.44 -22.20 -3.04
C PRO A 887 39.93 -21.61 -4.35
N GLN A 888 40.74 -20.80 -5.03
CA GLN A 888 40.42 -20.24 -6.35
C GLN A 888 39.97 -21.30 -7.36
N SER A 889 40.56 -22.50 -7.33
CA SER A 889 40.17 -23.60 -8.24
C SER A 889 38.71 -24.02 -8.08
N VAL A 890 38.13 -23.89 -6.89
CA VAL A 890 36.70 -24.16 -6.65
C VAL A 890 35.83 -23.08 -7.31
N TRP A 891 36.22 -21.81 -7.17
CA TRP A 891 35.53 -20.71 -7.85
C TRP A 891 35.62 -20.85 -9.38
N ASP A 892 36.81 -21.15 -9.90
CA ASP A 892 37.05 -21.37 -11.33
C ASP A 892 36.12 -22.47 -11.88
N ASP A 893 35.93 -23.57 -11.15
CA ASP A 893 35.05 -24.68 -11.56
C ASP A 893 33.58 -24.31 -11.57
N VAL A 894 33.12 -23.63 -10.53
CA VAL A 894 31.76 -23.12 -10.46
C VAL A 894 31.50 -22.12 -11.58
N HIS A 895 32.41 -21.17 -11.79
CA HIS A 895 32.32 -20.15 -12.84
C HIS A 895 32.35 -20.77 -14.24
N VAL A 896 33.22 -21.74 -14.52
CA VAL A 896 33.22 -22.46 -15.80
C VAL A 896 31.88 -23.16 -16.04
N GLY A 897 31.34 -23.83 -15.02
CA GLY A 897 30.01 -24.42 -15.07
C GLY A 897 28.92 -23.40 -15.40
N MET A 898 28.89 -22.28 -14.65
CA MET A 898 27.93 -21.19 -14.84
C MET A 898 28.07 -20.50 -16.21
N ARG A 899 29.29 -20.34 -16.71
CA ARG A 899 29.55 -19.80 -18.06
C ARG A 899 29.05 -20.75 -19.15
N ASN A 900 29.18 -22.05 -18.94
CA ASN A 900 28.69 -23.05 -19.89
C ASN A 900 27.15 -23.11 -19.91
N VAL A 901 26.45 -22.82 -18.81
CA VAL A 901 24.98 -22.63 -18.82
C VAL A 901 24.58 -21.57 -19.83
N ILE A 902 25.33 -20.47 -19.91
CA ILE A 902 25.06 -19.37 -20.85
C ILE A 902 25.49 -19.72 -22.27
N ARG A 903 26.74 -20.16 -22.45
CA ARG A 903 27.35 -20.34 -23.79
C ARG A 903 26.94 -21.62 -24.51
N VAL A 904 26.42 -22.61 -23.79
CA VAL A 904 26.03 -23.91 -24.36
C VAL A 904 24.53 -24.12 -24.21
N THR A 905 24.03 -24.20 -22.98
CA THR A 905 22.62 -24.56 -22.72
C THR A 905 21.65 -23.46 -23.15
N ASN A 906 22.00 -22.19 -22.91
CA ASN A 906 21.18 -21.03 -23.25
C ASN A 906 21.79 -20.20 -24.40
N ALA A 907 22.58 -20.83 -25.26
CA ALA A 907 23.30 -20.17 -26.35
C ALA A 907 22.35 -19.38 -27.27
N ASN A 908 21.10 -19.80 -27.43
CA ASN A 908 20.11 -19.11 -28.26
C ASN A 908 19.72 -17.73 -27.71
N PHE A 909 19.81 -17.51 -26.40
CA PHE A 909 19.50 -16.21 -25.79
C PHE A 909 20.70 -15.26 -25.81
N PHE A 910 21.92 -15.78 -25.69
CA PHE A 910 23.13 -14.98 -25.53
C PHE A 910 24.15 -15.14 -26.67
N ALA A 911 23.70 -15.65 -27.82
CA ALA A 911 24.53 -15.82 -29.01
C ALA A 911 25.23 -14.50 -29.35
N ASP A 912 26.53 -14.58 -29.59
CA ASP A 912 27.38 -13.45 -30.03
C ASP A 912 27.43 -12.24 -29.06
N SER A 913 27.04 -12.40 -27.79
CA SER A 913 27.20 -11.33 -26.79
C SER A 913 28.68 -10.98 -26.61
N PRO A 914 29.06 -9.69 -26.66
CA PRO A 914 30.42 -9.24 -26.38
C PRO A 914 30.73 -9.20 -24.87
N VAL A 915 29.73 -9.43 -24.02
CA VAL A 915 29.84 -9.44 -22.56
C VAL A 915 30.11 -10.87 -22.09
N GLU A 916 31.03 -11.03 -21.14
CA GLU A 916 31.26 -12.33 -20.52
C GLU A 916 30.18 -12.58 -19.46
N LEU A 917 29.39 -13.63 -19.65
CA LEU A 917 28.20 -13.91 -18.86
C LEU A 917 28.29 -15.27 -18.17
N TYR A 918 27.85 -15.28 -16.92
CA TYR A 918 27.82 -16.43 -16.03
C TYR A 918 26.42 -16.53 -15.43
N GLY A 919 25.85 -17.72 -15.34
CA GLY A 919 24.55 -17.82 -14.68
C GLY A 919 24.07 -19.24 -14.40
N LYS A 920 22.92 -19.30 -13.75
CA LYS A 920 22.22 -20.54 -13.44
C LYS A 920 20.71 -20.32 -13.52
N THR A 921 20.05 -21.16 -14.31
CA THR A 921 18.59 -21.24 -14.36
C THR A 921 18.02 -22.00 -13.16
N GLY A 922 16.81 -21.64 -12.73
CA GLY A 922 16.05 -22.35 -11.71
C GLY A 922 14.59 -22.48 -12.09
N THR A 923 14.10 -23.71 -12.14
CA THR A 923 12.67 -24.00 -12.19
C THR A 923 12.30 -24.60 -10.85
N ALA A 924 11.32 -24.01 -10.15
CA ALA A 924 10.84 -24.51 -8.87
C ALA A 924 9.35 -24.89 -9.00
N GLN A 925 9.03 -26.10 -8.54
CA GLN A 925 7.71 -26.70 -8.59
C GLN A 925 7.22 -26.87 -7.16
N GLU A 926 6.33 -25.99 -6.72
CA GLU A 926 5.74 -26.05 -5.37
C GLU A 926 4.35 -26.66 -5.39
N ASP A 927 3.62 -26.48 -6.49
CA ASP A 927 2.25 -26.94 -6.69
C ASP A 927 2.14 -27.60 -8.07
N ARG A 928 1.48 -28.76 -8.15
CA ARG A 928 1.25 -29.48 -9.42
C ARG A 928 0.10 -28.87 -10.23
N THR A 929 -0.76 -28.08 -9.57
CA THR A 929 -1.93 -27.43 -10.17
C THR A 929 -1.62 -26.02 -10.68
N ARG A 930 -0.41 -25.50 -10.42
CA ARG A 930 0.06 -24.19 -10.86
C ARG A 930 1.34 -24.31 -11.67
N ALA A 931 1.59 -23.31 -12.52
CA ALA A 931 2.79 -23.29 -13.34
C ALA A 931 4.05 -23.13 -12.46
N ASN A 932 5.20 -23.63 -12.92
CA ASN A 932 6.44 -23.52 -12.16
C ASN A 932 6.93 -22.08 -12.04
N HIS A 933 7.62 -21.75 -10.96
CA HIS A 933 8.35 -20.48 -10.86
C HIS A 933 9.57 -20.48 -11.79
N GLY A 934 9.76 -19.40 -12.54
CA GLY A 934 10.95 -19.16 -13.35
C GLY A 934 11.95 -18.30 -12.60
N LEU A 935 13.17 -18.80 -12.41
CA LEU A 935 14.27 -18.10 -11.76
C LEU A 935 15.53 -18.08 -12.63
N PHE A 936 16.30 -17.01 -12.51
CA PHE A 936 17.64 -16.89 -13.04
C PHE A 936 18.52 -16.14 -12.04
N ILE A 937 19.73 -16.63 -11.81
CA ILE A 937 20.81 -15.85 -11.18
C ILE A 937 21.98 -15.77 -12.15
N GLY A 938 22.67 -14.65 -12.19
CA GLY A 938 23.88 -14.52 -13.00
C GLY A 938 24.66 -13.26 -12.71
N PHE A 939 25.84 -13.18 -13.30
CA PHE A 939 26.69 -12.00 -13.28
C PHE A 939 27.40 -11.84 -14.61
N ALA A 940 27.84 -10.62 -14.85
CA ALA A 940 28.39 -10.18 -16.12
C ALA A 940 29.68 -9.41 -15.89
N HIS A 941 30.69 -9.71 -16.70
CA HIS A 941 31.93 -8.97 -16.77
C HIS A 941 32.08 -8.34 -18.16
N TYR A 942 32.38 -7.04 -18.19
CA TYR A 942 32.60 -6.33 -19.45
C TYR A 942 33.75 -5.33 -19.34
N GLU A 943 34.78 -5.46 -20.17
CA GLU A 943 36.01 -4.65 -20.06
C GLU A 943 35.78 -3.13 -20.07
N THR A 944 34.66 -2.65 -20.62
CA THR A 944 34.40 -1.21 -20.81
C THR A 944 33.32 -0.62 -19.91
N ASN A 945 32.69 -1.41 -19.03
CA ASN A 945 31.65 -0.93 -18.11
C ASN A 945 31.75 -1.65 -16.75
N SER A 946 31.05 -1.17 -15.74
CA SER A 946 31.01 -1.81 -14.42
C SER A 946 30.35 -3.19 -14.49
N ASP A 947 30.87 -4.12 -13.71
CA ASP A 947 30.29 -5.46 -13.57
C ASP A 947 28.96 -5.38 -12.81
N ILE A 948 28.07 -6.34 -13.10
CA ILE A 948 26.80 -6.50 -12.38
C ILE A 948 26.55 -7.95 -12.02
N ALA A 949 25.91 -8.17 -10.88
CA ALA A 949 25.28 -9.44 -10.52
C ALA A 949 23.75 -9.22 -10.43
N MET A 950 22.96 -10.26 -10.71
CA MET A 950 21.51 -10.14 -10.72
C MET A 950 20.78 -11.44 -10.38
N ALA A 951 19.61 -11.29 -9.77
CA ALA A 951 18.61 -12.34 -9.63
C ALA A 951 17.28 -11.86 -10.25
N VAL A 952 16.64 -12.73 -11.04
CA VAL A 952 15.34 -12.48 -11.68
C VAL A 952 14.39 -13.61 -11.31
N ARG A 953 13.16 -13.27 -10.95
CA ARG A 953 12.09 -14.21 -10.60
C ARG A 953 10.78 -13.81 -11.28
N ILE A 954 10.15 -14.77 -11.92
CA ILE A 954 8.75 -14.70 -12.36
C ILE A 954 8.02 -15.87 -11.68
N PRO A 955 7.30 -15.61 -10.57
CA PRO A 955 6.48 -16.63 -9.93
C PRO A 955 5.46 -17.18 -10.92
N ASN A 956 5.33 -18.51 -10.99
CA ASN A 956 4.43 -19.18 -11.94
C ASN A 956 4.74 -18.82 -13.40
N GLY A 957 5.98 -18.45 -13.68
CA GLY A 957 6.47 -18.06 -14.99
C GLY A 957 6.63 -19.20 -16.00
N TYR A 958 6.11 -20.40 -15.71
CA TYR A 958 6.17 -21.64 -16.50
C TYR A 958 7.57 -22.24 -16.68
N SER A 959 8.52 -21.45 -17.18
CA SER A 959 9.85 -21.89 -17.55
C SER A 959 10.89 -20.90 -17.05
N SER A 960 12.00 -21.43 -16.54
CA SER A 960 13.15 -20.61 -16.14
C SER A 960 13.75 -19.81 -17.31
N THR A 961 13.57 -20.27 -18.55
CA THR A 961 13.98 -19.52 -19.75
C THR A 961 13.24 -18.18 -19.90
N ASN A 962 12.04 -18.03 -19.34
CA ASN A 962 11.33 -16.76 -19.35
C ASN A 962 12.02 -15.73 -18.43
N ALA A 963 12.57 -16.17 -17.29
CA ALA A 963 13.42 -15.34 -16.45
C ALA A 963 14.79 -15.04 -17.11
N VAL A 964 15.35 -16.00 -17.86
CA VAL A 964 16.57 -15.79 -18.68
C VAL A 964 16.34 -14.73 -19.76
N SER A 965 15.20 -14.77 -20.44
CA SER A 965 14.81 -13.80 -21.47
C SER A 965 14.72 -12.39 -20.90
N ALA A 966 14.12 -12.23 -19.71
CA ALA A 966 14.11 -10.96 -18.99
C ALA A 966 15.53 -10.50 -18.60
N ALA A 967 16.36 -11.40 -18.07
CA ALA A 967 17.75 -11.10 -17.71
C ALA A 967 18.58 -10.65 -18.93
N LYS A 968 18.38 -11.28 -20.10
CA LYS A 968 19.03 -10.89 -21.35
C LYS A 968 18.70 -9.45 -21.74
N ASP A 969 17.43 -9.06 -21.66
CA ASP A 969 17.00 -7.71 -21.99
C ASP A 969 17.56 -6.67 -21.01
N ILE A 970 17.65 -7.00 -19.72
CA ILE A 970 18.28 -6.16 -18.69
C ILE A 970 19.78 -5.96 -19.00
N ILE A 971 20.49 -7.05 -19.33
CA ILE A 971 21.92 -7.01 -19.69
C ILE A 971 22.14 -6.18 -20.95
N ASP A 972 21.32 -6.39 -21.98
CA ASP A 972 21.44 -5.64 -23.23
C ASP A 972 21.19 -4.14 -23.02
N TYR A 973 20.24 -3.79 -22.15
CA TYR A 973 20.00 -2.40 -21.77
C TYR A 973 21.19 -1.82 -21.01
N TYR A 974 21.64 -2.48 -19.94
CA TYR A 974 22.70 -1.99 -19.06
C TYR A 974 24.02 -1.75 -19.80
N TYR A 975 24.39 -2.66 -20.71
CA TYR A 975 25.61 -2.54 -21.51
C TYR A 975 25.41 -1.84 -22.86
N GLY A 976 24.19 -1.37 -23.17
CA GLY A 976 23.88 -0.68 -24.43
C GLY A 976 24.10 -1.55 -25.68
N LEU A 977 23.82 -2.84 -25.60
CA LEU A 977 24.02 -3.82 -26.68
C LEU A 977 22.90 -3.79 -27.73
N ARG A 978 21.72 -3.30 -27.35
CA ARG A 978 20.56 -3.07 -28.23
C ARG A 978 19.95 -1.71 -27.97
N GLN A 979 19.20 -1.19 -28.94
CA GLN A 979 18.50 0.08 -28.75
C GLN A 979 17.33 -0.09 -27.77
N VAL A 980 17.02 0.95 -27.01
CA VAL A 980 15.98 0.87 -25.96
C VAL A 980 14.61 0.55 -26.54
N ASP A 981 14.28 1.01 -27.74
CA ASP A 981 13.03 0.72 -28.45
C ASP A 981 12.94 -0.71 -29.01
N GLU A 982 14.08 -1.40 -29.18
CA GLU A 982 14.12 -2.83 -29.50
C GLU A 982 13.92 -3.71 -28.25
N ILE A 983 14.16 -3.16 -27.06
CA ILE A 983 13.98 -3.85 -25.77
C ILE A 983 12.60 -3.54 -25.19
N LEU A 984 12.24 -2.26 -25.16
CA LEU A 984 10.96 -1.74 -24.68
C LEU A 984 10.07 -1.41 -25.88
N THR A 985 9.45 -2.45 -26.41
CA THR A 985 8.57 -2.33 -27.59
C THR A 985 7.24 -1.64 -27.28
N GLY A 986 6.89 -1.51 -25.99
CA GLY A 986 5.57 -1.04 -25.55
C GLY A 986 4.47 -2.07 -25.79
N SER A 987 4.85 -3.34 -25.96
CA SER A 987 3.94 -4.45 -26.23
C SER A 987 4.41 -5.72 -25.53
N ALA A 988 3.48 -6.64 -25.30
CA ALA A 988 3.79 -7.95 -24.73
C ALA A 988 4.87 -8.67 -25.57
N ASP A 989 5.94 -9.11 -24.91
CA ASP A 989 7.05 -9.75 -25.59
C ASP A 989 6.91 -11.27 -25.57
N THR A 990 6.49 -11.82 -26.71
CA THR A 990 6.37 -13.25 -26.94
C THR A 990 7.66 -13.89 -27.49
N GLN A 991 8.68 -13.09 -27.82
CA GLN A 991 9.93 -13.62 -28.36
C GLN A 991 10.73 -14.35 -27.29
N GLY A 992 11.08 -15.60 -27.59
CA GLY A 992 11.82 -16.46 -26.66
C GLY A 992 11.00 -16.92 -25.45
N VAL A 993 9.69 -16.62 -25.39
CA VAL A 993 8.80 -17.21 -24.40
C VAL A 993 8.71 -18.70 -24.66
N THR A 994 8.94 -19.50 -23.62
CA THR A 994 8.67 -20.94 -23.68
C THR A 994 7.56 -21.28 -22.70
N THR A 995 6.52 -21.90 -23.22
CA THR A 995 5.66 -22.83 -22.49
C THR A 995 6.46 -24.11 -22.47
N VAL A 996 6.72 -24.73 -21.32
CA VAL A 996 7.43 -26.02 -21.33
C VAL A 996 6.56 -26.99 -22.14
N ALA A 997 6.91 -27.17 -23.41
CA ALA A 997 6.38 -28.18 -24.29
C ALA A 997 7.45 -29.25 -24.27
N GLY A 998 7.08 -30.45 -23.83
CA GLY A 998 7.95 -31.56 -23.52
C GLY A 998 9.23 -31.60 -24.35
N ALA A 999 10.36 -31.68 -23.64
CA ALA A 999 11.45 -32.45 -24.19
C ALA A 999 10.96 -33.91 -24.21
N ASP A 1000 10.50 -34.35 -25.38
CA ASP A 1000 10.34 -35.78 -25.70
C ASP A 1000 11.57 -36.60 -25.26
#